data_AF-A0A0G4J5V6-F1
#
_entry.id   AF-A0A0G4J5V6-F1
#
_cell.length_a   1.000
_cell.length_b   1.000
_cell.length_c   1.000
_cell.angle_alpha   90.00
_cell.angle_beta   90.00
_cell.angle_gamma   90.00
#
_symmetry.space_group_name_H-M   'P 1'
#
loop_
_entity.id
_entity.type
_entity.pdbx_description
1 polymer ?
#
loop_
_entity_poly.entity_id
_entity_poly.type
_entity_poly.pdbx_seq_one_letter_code
_entity_poly.pdbx_strand_id
1 'polypeptide(L)'
;MAGNRRAKSSALPDDGVRSESAASSDEIDMARLRNRRGRGRRWRLPAQRRTRIERLAKTGVEIAAQRHGIQLLASPIDLFDQRGTDVQNTRKAYEKHWKGLSRFLSIIGDYESMLALDPHVGNDANCPAMDIRNLKLYLQYKLSSAGMPMVDNAGRPKLCADGEQLIAEGGWNDPKNAEQFGSAVTQIHVERGLTGPYEEPCEPCVREYDANNQSPGCVKHLYNRRIFRTGNPRRDPDFQRALKRHYRAKADYVPQGDTAVTPFEVQRIRKYLLEFSDDTNDLAFYASFLLGVSLFLRAEELCNIKVAHFNPALTKYNENGNVEGLGVRFKSKDGRYYTRMIWANNSLPELCPIRHLLAYVSKANITRGYVFRASIKDHKVPMSYAALNSRVQRVCGVTVRDRDGVWGTHVMRKTGYSFAVWGKAEMVPLAKSARHKNPKDAAKYLQDSDTQLELAKFDPEMRAIIDLMPQWRPIHIENLSQAAARAGIRRDDLHTVADEFMRSMVGLLTDRQMRIDNIAAKIIVDPATNLGPREQLNELLAKNVAPDVAAKLQRVVGRLLLDAANGRALRADQESGREDDNEVDEPDISSVGDQRERGPDHEEARPANLPDRPRRRGGSIDAPSRSNLRNKELTGADRIKILLDIAKELEGVETRQLTEACRNFKVTSLDPIMGCLNNHCNGDVDMFLEKWNPFQHSRFGTKCCKGTLPVCSSGN
;
A
#
# COMPACT_ATOMS: atom_id res chain seq x y z
N MET A 1 -71.61 17.46 27.08
CA MET A 1 -71.46 17.69 25.63
C MET A 1 -70.61 16.56 25.07
N ALA A 2 -71.13 15.87 24.04
CA ALA A 2 -70.55 14.84 23.16
C ALA A 2 -69.47 13.88 23.74
N GLY A 3 -69.61 12.55 23.75
CA GLY A 3 -70.60 11.65 23.18
C GLY A 3 -70.17 10.19 23.37
N ASN A 4 -71.17 9.33 23.67
CA ASN A 4 -71.38 7.92 23.30
C ASN A 4 -70.22 7.13 22.63
N ARG A 5 -70.01 5.82 22.78
CA ARG A 5 -70.68 4.67 23.44
C ARG A 5 -69.79 3.42 23.21
N ARG A 6 -69.75 2.49 24.19
CA ARG A 6 -69.71 0.99 24.11
C ARG A 6 -68.62 0.32 23.22
N ALA A 7 -67.99 -0.82 23.56
CA ALA A 7 -68.24 -1.88 24.53
C ALA A 7 -66.94 -2.71 24.76
N LYS A 8 -66.95 -3.45 25.87
CA LYS A 8 -66.00 -4.47 26.32
C LYS A 8 -65.92 -5.67 25.35
N SER A 9 -64.74 -6.31 25.25
CA SER A 9 -64.57 -7.72 25.66
C SER A 9 -63.10 -8.15 25.66
N SER A 10 -62.74 -8.85 26.72
CA SER A 10 -61.49 -9.53 27.07
C SER A 10 -61.14 -10.73 26.19
N ALA A 11 -59.85 -10.95 25.93
CA ALA A 11 -59.18 -12.27 25.94
C ALA A 11 -57.64 -12.09 25.86
N LEU A 12 -56.90 -12.64 26.83
CA LEU A 12 -55.47 -12.98 26.78
C LEU A 12 -55.29 -14.29 25.94
N PRO A 13 -54.11 -14.61 25.38
CA PRO A 13 -52.97 -15.16 26.16
C PRO A 13 -51.54 -14.77 25.70
N ASP A 14 -50.61 -15.09 26.61
CA ASP A 14 -49.15 -15.27 26.51
C ASP A 14 -48.51 -15.41 25.12
N ASP A 15 -47.35 -14.78 24.92
CA ASP A 15 -46.06 -15.49 25.04
C ASP A 15 -44.85 -14.56 24.78
N GLY A 16 -43.79 -14.78 25.55
CA GLY A 16 -42.62 -13.91 25.64
C GLY A 16 -41.73 -13.89 24.39
N VAL A 17 -41.40 -12.68 23.94
CA VAL A 17 -40.30 -12.42 23.02
C VAL A 17 -39.13 -11.85 23.82
N ARG A 18 -38.09 -12.66 24.00
CA ARG A 18 -36.78 -12.20 24.48
C ARG A 18 -36.17 -11.25 23.45
N SER A 19 -35.86 -10.06 23.92
CA SER A 19 -35.21 -8.98 23.19
C SER A 19 -33.81 -9.38 22.71
N GLU A 20 -33.57 -9.14 21.42
CA GLU A 20 -32.25 -9.17 20.80
C GLU A 20 -31.36 -8.10 21.46
N SER A 21 -30.20 -8.52 21.98
CA SER A 21 -29.18 -7.61 22.50
C SER A 21 -28.51 -6.88 21.34
N ALA A 22 -28.94 -5.64 21.12
CA ALA A 22 -28.22 -4.67 20.31
C ALA A 22 -26.82 -4.45 20.93
N ALA A 23 -25.76 -4.70 20.15
CA ALA A 23 -24.44 -4.17 20.45
C ALA A 23 -24.57 -2.66 20.71
N SER A 24 -24.10 -2.20 21.87
CA SER A 24 -24.32 -0.82 22.33
C SER A 24 -23.76 0.17 21.31
N SER A 25 -24.43 1.31 21.16
CA SER A 25 -23.99 2.40 20.26
C SER A 25 -22.56 2.85 20.56
N ASP A 26 -22.08 2.60 21.77
CA ASP A 26 -20.80 3.07 22.28
C ASP A 26 -19.62 2.27 21.72
N GLU A 27 -19.75 0.96 21.48
CA GLU A 27 -18.70 0.18 20.79
C GLU A 27 -18.57 0.59 19.31
N ILE A 28 -19.69 0.91 18.66
CA ILE A 28 -19.72 1.39 17.27
C ILE A 28 -19.12 2.80 17.18
N ASP A 29 -19.39 3.66 18.15
CA ASP A 29 -18.84 5.01 18.18
C ASP A 29 -17.37 5.03 18.62
N MET A 30 -16.90 4.12 19.47
CA MET A 30 -15.48 3.93 19.78
C MET A 30 -14.69 3.40 18.58
N ALA A 31 -15.24 2.48 17.79
CA ALA A 31 -14.65 2.03 16.53
C ALA A 31 -14.61 3.14 15.46
N ARG A 32 -15.58 4.05 15.47
CA ARG A 32 -15.59 5.26 14.62
C ARG A 32 -14.61 6.33 15.12
N LEU A 33 -14.43 6.47 16.43
CA LEU A 33 -13.47 7.39 17.06
C LEU A 33 -12.02 6.93 16.84
N ARG A 34 -11.73 5.63 16.96
CA ARG A 34 -10.41 5.05 16.60
C ARG A 34 -10.09 5.25 15.10
N ASN A 35 -11.08 5.07 14.20
CA ASN A 35 -10.92 5.35 12.77
C ASN A 35 -10.81 6.85 12.40
N ARG A 36 -11.24 7.76 13.28
CA ARG A 36 -11.09 9.21 13.08
C ARG A 36 -9.67 9.73 13.38
N ARG A 37 -8.84 8.98 14.09
CA ARG A 37 -7.48 9.40 14.49
C ARG A 37 -6.51 9.62 13.31
N GLY A 38 -6.88 9.26 12.07
CA GLY A 38 -6.03 9.45 10.88
C GLY A 38 -6.39 10.62 9.94
N ARG A 39 -7.56 11.27 10.06
CA ARG A 39 -7.90 12.43 9.22
C ARG A 39 -7.64 13.70 10.01
N GLY A 40 -6.44 14.27 9.84
CA GLY A 40 -6.08 15.55 10.47
C GLY A 40 -7.21 16.57 10.35
N ARG A 41 -7.59 17.18 11.49
CA ARG A 41 -8.58 18.26 11.56
C ARG A 41 -8.16 19.31 10.52
N ARG A 42 -9.04 19.63 9.58
CA ARG A 42 -8.79 20.70 8.59
C ARG A 42 -9.53 21.93 9.01
N TRP A 43 -8.85 23.07 8.99
CA TRP A 43 -9.53 24.33 9.19
C TRP A 43 -10.38 24.66 7.97
N ARG A 44 -11.61 25.12 8.19
CA ARG A 44 -12.52 25.51 7.12
C ARG A 44 -12.86 26.98 7.27
N LEU A 45 -12.71 27.70 6.16
CA LEU A 45 -13.11 29.09 6.08
C LEU A 45 -14.62 29.24 6.36
N PRO A 46 -15.05 30.17 7.23
CA PRO A 46 -16.46 30.37 7.56
C PRO A 46 -17.32 30.64 6.32
N ALA A 47 -18.58 30.20 6.34
CA ALA A 47 -19.47 30.25 5.17
C ALA A 47 -19.68 31.68 4.63
N GLN A 48 -19.92 32.65 5.51
CA GLN A 48 -20.10 34.06 5.11
C GLN A 48 -18.84 34.63 4.46
N ARG A 49 -17.67 34.38 5.06
CA ARG A 49 -16.37 34.80 4.53
C ARG A 49 -16.10 34.16 3.17
N ARG A 50 -16.47 32.89 3.01
CA ARG A 50 -16.34 32.14 1.75
C ARG A 50 -17.15 32.80 0.62
N THR A 51 -18.41 33.14 0.87
CA THR A 51 -19.26 33.81 -0.13
C THR A 51 -18.72 35.18 -0.55
N ARG A 52 -18.09 35.92 0.37
CA ARG A 52 -17.43 37.20 0.05
C ARG A 52 -16.22 37.00 -0.86
N ILE A 53 -15.35 36.03 -0.53
CA ILE A 53 -14.18 35.68 -1.34
C ILE A 53 -14.59 35.16 -2.73
N GLU A 54 -15.61 34.31 -2.82
CA GLU A 54 -16.11 33.80 -4.11
C GLU A 54 -16.62 34.93 -5.02
N ARG A 55 -17.26 35.97 -4.46
CA ARG A 55 -17.65 37.17 -5.21
C ARG A 55 -16.44 37.95 -5.72
N LEU A 56 -15.46 38.20 -4.86
CA LEU A 56 -14.21 38.89 -5.25
C LEU A 56 -13.46 38.13 -6.34
N ALA A 57 -13.42 36.80 -6.24
CA ALA A 57 -12.75 35.95 -7.21
C ALA A 57 -13.41 35.99 -8.59
N LYS A 58 -14.75 36.02 -8.65
CA LYS A 58 -15.46 36.13 -9.94
C LYS A 58 -15.08 37.42 -10.67
N THR A 59 -15.20 38.56 -10.00
CA THR A 59 -14.83 39.87 -10.58
C THR A 59 -13.33 39.95 -10.86
N GLY A 60 -12.49 39.42 -9.97
CA GLY A 60 -11.04 39.44 -10.12
C GLY A 60 -10.53 38.61 -11.30
N VAL A 61 -11.13 37.44 -11.55
CA VAL A 61 -10.79 36.60 -12.72
C VAL A 61 -11.24 37.26 -14.01
N GLU A 62 -12.41 37.90 -14.05
CA GLU A 62 -12.87 38.65 -15.23
C GLU A 62 -11.92 39.81 -15.56
N ILE A 63 -11.48 40.58 -14.55
CA ILE A 63 -10.49 41.66 -14.72
C ILE A 63 -9.14 41.10 -15.18
N ALA A 64 -8.69 39.99 -14.59
CA ALA A 64 -7.44 39.35 -14.98
C ALA A 64 -7.51 38.84 -16.44
N ALA A 65 -8.60 38.19 -16.84
CA ALA A 65 -8.79 37.73 -18.21
C ALA A 65 -8.75 38.90 -19.21
N GLN A 66 -9.43 40.01 -18.90
CA GLN A 66 -9.40 41.23 -19.73
C GLN A 66 -7.99 41.80 -19.87
N ARG A 67 -7.22 41.87 -18.77
CA ARG A 67 -5.84 42.35 -18.78
C ARG A 67 -4.93 41.51 -19.67
N HIS A 68 -5.16 40.20 -19.70
CA HIS A 68 -4.39 39.24 -20.50
C HIS A 68 -4.96 39.08 -21.93
N GLY A 69 -6.03 39.80 -22.29
CA GLY A 69 -6.69 39.68 -23.60
C GLY A 69 -7.36 38.33 -23.83
N ILE A 70 -7.69 37.61 -22.76
CA ILE A 70 -8.29 36.28 -22.80
C ILE A 70 -9.81 36.41 -22.80
N GLN A 71 -10.46 35.80 -23.79
CA GLN A 71 -11.92 35.72 -23.83
C GLN A 71 -12.40 34.43 -23.13
N LEU A 72 -13.23 34.58 -22.11
CA LEU A 72 -13.80 33.44 -21.39
C LEU A 72 -14.90 32.77 -22.23
N LEU A 73 -14.80 31.45 -22.36
CA LEU A 73 -15.75 30.61 -23.07
C LEU A 73 -17.07 30.49 -22.29
N ALA A 74 -18.18 30.39 -23.01
CA ALA A 74 -19.49 30.16 -22.40
C ALA A 74 -19.65 28.75 -21.80
N SER A 75 -18.93 27.77 -22.36
CA SER A 75 -18.94 26.38 -21.88
C SER A 75 -17.56 25.97 -21.38
N PRO A 76 -17.48 25.24 -20.25
CA PRO A 76 -16.20 24.79 -19.71
C PRO A 76 -15.58 23.68 -20.56
N ILE A 77 -14.26 23.73 -20.75
CA ILE A 77 -13.46 22.66 -21.35
C ILE A 77 -13.03 21.63 -20.31
N ASP A 78 -12.68 20.42 -20.75
CA ASP A 78 -12.01 19.45 -19.89
C ASP A 78 -10.51 19.75 -19.83
N LEU A 79 -10.03 20.05 -18.62
CA LEU A 79 -8.65 20.46 -18.36
C LEU A 79 -7.61 19.36 -18.63
N PHE A 80 -8.01 18.18 -19.11
CA PHE A 80 -7.14 17.11 -19.55
C PHE A 80 -7.20 16.83 -21.06
N ASP A 81 -7.87 17.67 -21.85
CA ASP A 81 -8.19 17.36 -23.25
C ASP A 81 -6.98 17.30 -24.20
N GLN A 82 -5.85 17.96 -23.91
CA GLN A 82 -4.73 18.01 -24.87
C GLN A 82 -3.79 16.81 -24.76
N ARG A 83 -3.10 16.70 -23.61
CA ARG A 83 -2.05 15.68 -23.39
C ARG A 83 -2.43 14.72 -22.27
N GLY A 84 -3.71 14.70 -21.88
CA GLY A 84 -4.27 14.10 -20.67
C GLY A 84 -3.65 12.79 -20.21
N THR A 85 -3.74 12.54 -18.91
CA THR A 85 -3.47 11.20 -18.38
C THR A 85 -4.72 10.32 -18.48
N ASP A 86 -4.63 9.20 -19.19
CA ASP A 86 -5.70 8.19 -19.28
C ASP A 86 -5.97 7.47 -17.94
N VAL A 87 -5.15 7.73 -16.91
CA VAL A 87 -5.27 7.06 -15.61
C VAL A 87 -6.27 7.83 -14.74
N GLN A 88 -7.49 7.29 -14.64
CA GLN A 88 -8.60 7.91 -13.91
C GLN A 88 -8.28 8.30 -12.45
N ASN A 89 -7.47 7.51 -11.74
CA ASN A 89 -7.05 7.84 -10.38
C ASN A 89 -6.08 9.03 -10.32
N THR A 90 -5.23 9.18 -11.34
CA THR A 90 -4.33 10.34 -11.46
C THR A 90 -5.15 11.60 -11.76
N ARG A 91 -6.13 11.52 -12.68
CA ARG A 91 -7.07 12.63 -12.96
C ARG A 91 -7.78 13.10 -11.69
N LYS A 92 -8.42 12.17 -10.96
CA LYS A 92 -9.09 12.46 -9.68
C LYS A 92 -8.14 13.10 -8.65
N ALA A 93 -6.89 12.64 -8.58
CA ALA A 93 -5.91 13.20 -7.66
C ALA A 93 -5.47 14.62 -8.07
N TYR A 94 -5.24 14.87 -9.35
CA TYR A 94 -4.87 16.20 -9.86
C TYR A 94 -6.03 17.19 -9.73
N GLU A 95 -7.25 16.80 -10.09
CA GLU A 95 -8.44 17.63 -9.88
C GLU A 95 -8.62 18.05 -8.41
N LYS A 96 -8.36 17.13 -7.47
CA LYS A 96 -8.40 17.46 -6.04
C LYS A 96 -7.39 18.56 -5.69
N HIS A 97 -6.18 18.48 -6.24
CA HIS A 97 -5.14 19.50 -6.02
C HIS A 97 -5.50 20.82 -6.71
N TRP A 98 -6.00 20.77 -7.94
CA TRP A 98 -6.44 21.95 -8.70
C TRP A 98 -7.61 22.68 -8.03
N LYS A 99 -8.65 21.97 -7.60
CA LYS A 99 -9.77 22.54 -6.83
C LYS A 99 -9.28 23.15 -5.51
N GLY A 100 -8.36 22.45 -4.84
CA GLY A 100 -7.75 22.93 -3.61
C GLY A 100 -6.88 24.18 -3.81
N LEU A 101 -6.15 24.27 -4.92
CA LEU A 101 -5.28 25.39 -5.26
C LEU A 101 -6.11 26.59 -5.74
N SER A 102 -7.08 26.39 -6.64
CA SER A 102 -8.00 27.42 -7.11
C SER A 102 -8.73 28.10 -5.95
N ARG A 103 -9.21 27.31 -4.98
CA ARG A 103 -9.80 27.85 -3.74
C ARG A 103 -8.80 28.66 -2.91
N PHE A 104 -7.54 28.26 -2.88
CA PHE A 104 -6.54 29.02 -2.13
C PHE A 104 -6.16 30.33 -2.84
N LEU A 105 -5.98 30.29 -4.15
CA LEU A 105 -5.69 31.47 -4.96
C LEU A 105 -6.82 32.51 -4.85
N SER A 106 -8.08 32.07 -4.80
CA SER A 106 -9.20 32.98 -4.53
C SER A 106 -9.13 33.60 -3.14
N ILE A 107 -8.70 32.86 -2.13
CA ILE A 107 -8.54 33.37 -0.76
C ILE A 107 -7.47 34.46 -0.70
N ILE A 108 -6.33 34.30 -1.39
CA ILE A 108 -5.23 35.28 -1.35
C ILE A 108 -5.34 36.38 -2.40
N GLY A 109 -6.30 36.29 -3.32
CA GLY A 109 -6.53 37.29 -4.37
C GLY A 109 -5.60 37.17 -5.58
N ASP A 110 -4.99 36.00 -5.80
CA ASP A 110 -4.15 35.77 -6.99
C ASP A 110 -4.98 35.25 -8.16
N TYR A 111 -5.72 36.17 -8.77
CA TYR A 111 -6.65 35.86 -9.85
C TYR A 111 -5.93 35.58 -11.18
N GLU A 112 -4.71 36.09 -11.38
CA GLU A 112 -3.92 35.78 -12.59
C GLU A 112 -3.53 34.30 -12.62
N SER A 113 -3.00 33.75 -11.52
CA SER A 113 -2.68 32.32 -11.43
C SER A 113 -3.91 31.41 -11.52
N MET A 114 -5.11 31.93 -11.20
CA MET A 114 -6.37 31.18 -11.35
C MET A 114 -6.74 30.90 -12.80
N LEU A 115 -6.34 31.77 -13.75
CA LEU A 115 -6.66 31.60 -15.17
C LEU A 115 -6.18 30.25 -15.72
N ALA A 116 -5.02 29.77 -15.27
CA ALA A 116 -4.50 28.46 -15.66
C ALA A 116 -5.42 27.30 -15.23
N LEU A 117 -6.19 27.46 -14.15
CA LEU A 117 -7.10 26.45 -13.60
C LEU A 117 -8.57 26.64 -14.00
N ASP A 118 -8.90 27.73 -14.69
CA ASP A 118 -10.29 28.03 -15.05
C ASP A 118 -10.68 27.28 -16.33
N PRO A 119 -11.67 26.35 -16.27
CA PRO A 119 -12.10 25.62 -17.46
C PRO A 119 -12.81 26.49 -18.50
N HIS A 120 -13.10 27.76 -18.23
CA HIS A 120 -13.64 28.69 -19.24
C HIS A 120 -12.54 29.44 -19.98
N VAL A 121 -11.29 29.36 -19.54
CA VAL A 121 -10.16 29.84 -20.34
C VAL A 121 -9.88 28.78 -21.41
N GLY A 122 -9.87 29.18 -22.68
CA GLY A 122 -9.48 28.31 -23.78
C GLY A 122 -7.98 27.97 -23.77
N ASN A 123 -7.50 27.29 -24.81
CA ASN A 123 -6.05 27.08 -25.02
C ASN A 123 -5.43 28.34 -25.64
N ASP A 124 -5.45 29.42 -24.86
CA ASP A 124 -4.97 30.74 -25.25
C ASP A 124 -3.46 30.86 -24.98
N ALA A 125 -2.70 31.35 -25.97
CA ALA A 125 -1.27 31.60 -25.83
C ALA A 125 -0.95 32.66 -24.76
N ASN A 126 -1.93 33.50 -24.41
CA ASN A 126 -1.79 34.54 -23.39
C ASN A 126 -2.07 34.05 -21.96
N CYS A 127 -2.42 32.77 -21.77
CA CYS A 127 -2.65 32.23 -20.43
C CYS A 127 -1.37 32.33 -19.58
N PRO A 128 -1.37 33.05 -18.44
CA PRO A 128 -0.17 33.23 -17.64
C PRO A 128 0.18 31.98 -16.85
N ALA A 129 1.48 31.76 -16.65
CA ALA A 129 1.96 30.79 -15.67
C ALA A 129 1.68 31.25 -14.23
N MET A 130 1.51 30.29 -13.32
CA MET A 130 1.22 30.59 -11.91
C MET A 130 2.43 31.17 -11.18
N ASP A 131 2.17 32.11 -10.26
CA ASP A 131 3.20 32.71 -9.40
C ASP A 131 3.80 31.70 -8.41
N ILE A 132 5.12 31.49 -8.49
CA ILE A 132 5.86 30.58 -7.63
C ILE A 132 5.74 30.96 -6.15
N ARG A 133 5.67 32.25 -5.82
CA ARG A 133 5.56 32.72 -4.43
C ARG A 133 4.26 32.22 -3.81
N ASN A 134 3.18 32.21 -4.59
CA ASN A 134 1.87 31.74 -4.15
C ASN A 134 1.77 30.22 -4.13
N LEU A 135 2.44 29.52 -5.04
CA LEU A 135 2.58 28.06 -4.97
C LEU A 135 3.37 27.62 -3.72
N LYS A 136 4.43 28.35 -3.35
CA LYS A 136 5.17 28.12 -2.10
C LYS A 136 4.31 28.42 -0.87
N LEU A 137 3.53 29.49 -0.91
CA LEU A 137 2.59 29.83 0.16
C LEU A 137 1.51 28.75 0.31
N TYR A 138 1.03 28.17 -0.79
CA TYR A 138 0.07 27.06 -0.75
C TYR A 138 0.64 25.80 -0.08
N LEU A 139 1.91 25.48 -0.37
CA LEU A 139 2.60 24.38 0.32
C LEU A 139 2.61 24.63 1.84
N GLN A 140 2.98 25.83 2.29
CA GLN A 140 2.94 26.20 3.70
C GLN A 140 1.52 26.13 4.27
N TYR A 141 0.53 26.66 3.57
CA TYR A 141 -0.88 26.65 3.94
C TYR A 141 -1.43 25.23 4.22
N LYS A 142 -0.95 24.22 3.49
CA LYS A 142 -1.36 22.82 3.64
C LYS A 142 -0.53 22.03 4.66
N LEU A 143 0.74 22.39 4.84
CA LEU A 143 1.68 21.65 5.69
C LEU A 143 1.71 22.15 7.14
N SER A 144 1.37 23.43 7.35
CA SER A 144 1.21 24.00 8.70
C SER A 144 0.04 23.36 9.43
N SER A 145 0.06 23.44 10.75
CA SER A 145 -1.05 22.98 11.60
C SER A 145 -2.34 23.71 11.23
N ALA A 146 -3.44 22.97 11.17
CA ALA A 146 -4.74 23.54 10.86
C ALA A 146 -5.12 24.61 11.91
N GLY A 147 -5.54 25.79 11.44
CA GLY A 147 -5.91 26.90 12.31
C GLY A 147 -4.74 27.84 12.65
N MET A 148 -3.52 27.54 12.20
CA MET A 148 -2.36 28.40 12.46
C MET A 148 -2.42 29.69 11.62
N PRO A 149 -2.32 30.89 12.24
CA PRO A 149 -2.22 32.14 11.49
C PRO A 149 -0.93 32.19 10.67
N MET A 150 -1.04 32.61 9.41
CA MET A 150 0.11 32.70 8.50
C MET A 150 0.76 34.08 8.57
N VAL A 151 2.09 34.08 8.56
CA VAL A 151 2.94 35.28 8.60
C VAL A 151 3.99 35.23 7.50
N ASP A 152 4.52 36.39 7.11
CA ASP A 152 5.68 36.49 6.23
C ASP A 152 7.01 36.23 6.98
N ASN A 153 8.13 36.30 6.27
CA ASN A 153 9.46 36.09 6.87
C ASN A 153 9.84 37.15 7.92
N ALA A 154 9.16 38.30 7.93
CA ALA A 154 9.34 39.38 8.89
C ALA A 154 8.33 39.29 10.05
N GLY A 155 7.53 38.22 10.13
CA GLY A 155 6.51 38.03 11.16
C GLY A 155 5.21 38.81 10.93
N ARG A 156 5.05 39.49 9.79
CA ARG A 156 3.83 40.26 9.50
C ARG A 156 2.70 39.36 9.02
N PRO A 157 1.44 39.62 9.40
CA PRO A 157 0.29 38.83 8.95
C PRO A 157 0.20 38.75 7.43
N LYS A 158 0.04 37.54 6.89
CA LYS A 158 -0.39 37.37 5.50
C LYS A 158 -1.88 37.60 5.43
N LEU A 159 -2.30 38.52 4.57
CA LEU A 159 -3.71 38.87 4.41
C LEU A 159 -4.34 38.13 3.22
N CYS A 160 -5.63 37.90 3.35
CA CYS A 160 -6.50 37.41 2.30
C CYS A 160 -7.05 38.57 1.46
N ALA A 161 -7.73 38.26 0.36
CA ALA A 161 -8.38 39.22 -0.53
C ALA A 161 -9.44 40.09 0.17
N ASP A 162 -10.02 39.62 1.28
CA ASP A 162 -10.98 40.34 2.10
C ASP A 162 -10.36 41.22 3.19
N GLY A 163 -9.02 41.30 3.25
CA GLY A 163 -8.25 42.08 4.23
C GLY A 163 -8.00 41.36 5.56
N GLU A 164 -8.64 40.21 5.78
CA GLU A 164 -8.51 39.40 6.99
C GLU A 164 -7.26 38.52 6.97
N GLN A 165 -6.78 38.08 8.13
CA GLN A 165 -5.60 37.22 8.19
C GLN A 165 -5.85 35.84 7.53
N LEU A 166 -4.82 35.34 6.86
CA LEU A 166 -4.76 34.01 6.27
C LEU A 166 -4.49 32.96 7.35
N ILE A 167 -5.35 31.97 7.43
CA ILE A 167 -5.27 30.86 8.39
C ILE A 167 -4.98 29.57 7.64
N ALA A 168 -3.95 28.83 8.07
CA ALA A 168 -3.58 27.56 7.44
C ALA A 168 -4.71 26.53 7.51
N GLU A 169 -5.04 25.90 6.39
CA GLU A 169 -5.98 24.78 6.35
C GLU A 169 -5.39 23.53 6.99
N GLY A 170 -4.09 23.33 6.76
CA GLY A 170 -3.36 22.14 7.17
C GLY A 170 -3.83 20.85 6.49
N GLY A 171 -3.44 19.72 7.09
CA GLY A 171 -3.93 18.39 6.71
C GLY A 171 -3.08 17.65 5.68
N TRP A 172 -1.92 18.16 5.27
CA TRP A 172 -0.91 17.39 4.55
C TRP A 172 0.17 16.89 5.51
N ASN A 173 -0.03 15.68 6.02
CA ASN A 173 0.97 15.02 6.88
C ASN A 173 1.93 14.15 6.05
N ASP A 174 1.43 13.48 5.01
CA ASP A 174 2.25 12.68 4.09
C ASP A 174 2.98 13.60 3.08
N PRO A 175 4.33 13.58 3.04
CA PRO A 175 5.12 14.39 2.12
C PRO A 175 4.85 14.10 0.65
N LYS A 176 4.31 12.91 0.31
CA LYS A 176 3.89 12.59 -1.06
C LYS A 176 2.78 13.48 -1.58
N ASN A 177 1.96 14.09 -0.71
CA ASN A 177 0.94 15.05 -1.16
C ASN A 177 1.58 16.28 -1.81
N ALA A 178 2.70 16.76 -1.27
CA ALA A 178 3.43 17.90 -1.84
C ALA A 178 4.08 17.54 -3.19
N GLU A 179 4.64 16.33 -3.31
CA GLU A 179 5.18 15.84 -4.57
C GLU A 179 4.08 15.71 -5.64
N GLN A 180 2.95 15.06 -5.29
CA GLN A 180 1.80 14.91 -6.18
C GLN A 180 1.22 16.27 -6.59
N PHE A 181 1.20 17.24 -5.69
CA PHE A 181 0.83 18.62 -6.00
C PHE A 181 1.77 19.24 -7.04
N GLY A 182 3.09 19.10 -6.88
CA GLY A 182 4.05 19.56 -7.89
C GLY A 182 3.84 18.92 -9.27
N SER A 183 3.46 17.65 -9.31
CA SER A 183 3.08 16.96 -10.55
C SER A 183 1.76 17.48 -11.13
N ALA A 184 0.77 17.77 -10.29
CA ALA A 184 -0.50 18.37 -10.72
C ALA A 184 -0.30 19.78 -11.30
N VAL A 185 0.58 20.59 -10.69
CA VAL A 185 0.99 21.90 -11.23
C VAL A 185 1.68 21.72 -12.58
N THR A 186 2.56 20.72 -12.72
CA THR A 186 3.20 20.45 -14.02
C THR A 186 2.17 20.12 -15.07
N GLN A 187 1.22 19.24 -14.76
CA GLN A 187 0.22 18.78 -15.71
C GLN A 187 -0.62 19.94 -16.22
N ILE A 188 -1.18 20.78 -15.34
CA ILE A 188 -2.03 21.88 -15.82
C ILE A 188 -1.27 22.85 -16.74
N HIS A 189 0.00 23.14 -16.44
CA HIS A 189 0.82 23.98 -17.32
C HIS A 189 1.11 23.30 -18.66
N VAL A 190 1.27 21.97 -18.69
CA VAL A 190 1.41 21.22 -19.95
C VAL A 190 0.14 21.32 -20.78
N GLU A 191 -1.04 21.17 -20.17
CA GLU A 191 -2.34 21.28 -20.86
C GLU A 191 -2.60 22.71 -21.39
N ARG A 192 -1.99 23.72 -20.76
CA ARG A 192 -2.00 25.12 -21.22
C ARG A 192 -0.87 25.48 -22.19
N GLY A 193 -0.03 24.52 -22.60
CA GLY A 193 1.12 24.78 -23.49
C GLY A 193 2.32 25.48 -22.81
N LEU A 194 2.27 25.73 -21.51
CA LEU A 194 3.29 26.40 -20.70
C LEU A 194 4.42 25.43 -20.29
N THR A 195 5.12 24.86 -21.26
CA THR A 195 6.13 23.80 -21.04
C THR A 195 7.58 24.29 -20.94
N GLY A 196 7.83 25.58 -21.22
CA GLY A 196 9.16 26.21 -21.19
C GLY A 196 9.75 26.41 -19.79
N PRO A 197 10.96 27.01 -19.69
CA PRO A 197 11.51 27.48 -18.42
C PRO A 197 10.58 28.54 -17.81
N TYR A 198 10.46 28.53 -16.48
CA TYR A 198 9.66 29.54 -15.80
C TYR A 198 10.36 30.89 -15.83
N GLU A 199 9.63 31.93 -16.19
CA GLU A 199 10.14 33.30 -16.22
C GLU A 199 9.12 34.28 -15.62
N GLU A 200 9.60 35.21 -14.79
CA GLU A 200 8.80 36.35 -14.31
C GLU A 200 8.70 37.45 -15.38
N PRO A 201 7.70 38.33 -15.30
CA PRO A 201 7.61 39.51 -16.16
C PRO A 201 8.86 40.39 -16.04
N CYS A 202 9.28 40.95 -17.17
CA CYS A 202 10.35 41.94 -17.20
C CYS A 202 9.77 43.32 -16.87
N GLU A 203 10.14 43.89 -15.73
CA GLU A 203 9.63 45.18 -15.26
C GLU A 203 9.80 46.34 -16.28
N PRO A 204 10.93 46.48 -17.00
CA PRO A 204 11.02 47.39 -18.15
C PRO A 204 9.99 47.11 -19.26
N CYS A 205 9.76 45.85 -19.64
CA CYS A 205 8.74 45.52 -20.66
C CYS A 205 7.34 45.89 -20.20
N VAL A 206 7.03 45.64 -18.92
CA VAL A 206 5.74 45.99 -18.33
C VAL A 206 5.55 47.51 -18.35
N ARG A 207 6.55 48.30 -17.92
CA ARG A 207 6.47 49.76 -17.95
C ARG A 207 6.28 50.33 -19.35
N GLU A 208 7.01 49.82 -20.33
CA GLU A 208 6.85 50.28 -21.72
C GLU A 208 5.49 49.89 -22.31
N TYR A 209 4.98 48.70 -21.95
CA TYR A 209 3.65 48.25 -22.37
C TYR A 209 2.53 49.07 -21.72
N ASP A 210 2.66 49.39 -20.42
CA ASP A 210 1.70 50.23 -19.70
C ASP A 210 1.68 51.67 -20.24
N ALA A 211 2.82 52.19 -20.69
CA ALA A 211 2.91 53.49 -21.37
C ALA A 211 2.38 53.45 -22.81
N ASN A 212 2.62 52.36 -23.53
CA ASN A 212 2.13 52.12 -24.88
C ASN A 212 1.93 50.61 -25.13
N ASN A 213 0.67 50.18 -25.23
CA ASN A 213 0.32 48.76 -25.44
C ASN A 213 0.83 48.17 -26.77
N GLN A 214 1.30 49.01 -27.69
CA GLN A 214 1.93 48.61 -28.95
C GLN A 214 3.45 48.45 -28.84
N SER A 215 4.05 48.68 -27.66
CA SER A 215 5.50 48.53 -27.48
C SER A 215 5.94 47.11 -27.88
N PRO A 216 7.00 46.97 -28.69
CA PRO A 216 7.58 45.67 -29.03
C PRO A 216 8.33 45.04 -27.85
N GLY A 217 8.47 45.74 -26.71
CA GLY A 217 9.22 45.30 -25.54
C GLY A 217 10.47 46.15 -25.32
N CYS A 218 11.09 45.98 -24.14
CA CYS A 218 12.25 46.76 -23.76
C CYS A 218 13.48 46.45 -24.60
N VAL A 219 14.54 47.26 -24.46
CA VAL A 219 15.82 47.11 -25.18
C VAL A 219 16.37 45.68 -25.16
N LYS A 220 16.18 44.93 -24.06
CA LYS A 220 16.65 43.55 -23.91
C LYS A 220 15.73 42.48 -24.51
N HIS A 221 14.49 42.83 -24.81
CA HIS A 221 13.42 41.93 -25.22
C HIS A 221 12.65 42.47 -26.44
N LEU A 222 13.36 43.15 -27.33
CA LEU A 222 12.79 43.76 -28.52
C LEU A 222 12.11 42.69 -29.39
N TYR A 223 10.85 42.92 -29.74
CA TYR A 223 9.98 41.98 -30.48
C TYR A 223 9.65 40.66 -29.76
N ASN A 224 10.07 40.51 -28.50
CA ASN A 224 9.72 39.38 -27.65
C ASN A 224 9.42 39.88 -26.22
N ARG A 225 8.49 40.84 -26.13
CA ARG A 225 8.13 41.49 -24.85
C ARG A 225 7.75 40.45 -23.79
N ARG A 226 8.30 40.63 -22.59
CA ARG A 226 8.04 39.75 -21.44
C ARG A 226 7.17 40.45 -20.42
N ILE A 227 5.86 40.48 -20.66
CA ILE A 227 4.89 41.17 -19.80
C ILE A 227 4.10 40.23 -18.88
N PHE A 228 4.09 38.93 -19.19
CA PHE A 228 3.39 37.91 -18.42
C PHE A 228 4.36 36.82 -17.95
N ARG A 229 3.95 36.10 -16.89
CA ARG A 229 4.65 34.90 -16.45
C ARG A 229 4.49 33.81 -17.49
N THR A 230 5.57 33.12 -17.83
CA THR A 230 5.54 32.03 -18.80
C THR A 230 6.24 30.78 -18.27
N GLY A 231 6.02 29.66 -18.96
CA GLY A 231 6.68 28.39 -18.66
C GLY A 231 6.14 27.67 -17.43
N ASN A 232 6.91 26.70 -16.93
CA ASN A 232 6.45 25.77 -15.92
C ASN A 232 7.07 26.06 -14.53
N PRO A 233 6.29 26.53 -13.54
CA PRO A 233 6.81 26.89 -12.22
C PRO A 233 7.37 25.67 -11.45
N ARG A 234 7.00 24.43 -11.81
CA ARG A 234 7.58 23.23 -11.19
C ARG A 234 9.07 23.07 -11.49
N ARG A 235 9.52 23.59 -12.64
CA ARG A 235 10.90 23.50 -13.12
C ARG A 235 11.82 24.51 -12.46
N ASP A 236 11.27 25.57 -11.89
CA ASP A 236 12.04 26.60 -11.21
C ASP A 236 12.78 26.05 -9.97
N PRO A 237 14.09 26.31 -9.83
CA PRO A 237 14.89 25.80 -8.73
C PRO A 237 14.38 26.17 -7.33
N ASP A 238 13.79 27.35 -7.13
CA ASP A 238 13.27 27.76 -5.83
C ASP A 238 12.04 26.94 -5.43
N PHE A 239 11.15 26.66 -6.38
CA PHE A 239 10.02 25.80 -6.09
C PHE A 239 10.46 24.35 -5.83
N GLN A 240 11.46 23.84 -6.58
CA GLN A 240 12.03 22.52 -6.31
C GLN A 240 12.68 22.44 -4.91
N ARG A 241 13.41 23.50 -4.51
CA ARG A 241 14.00 23.61 -3.17
C ARG A 241 12.92 23.62 -2.08
N ALA A 242 11.81 24.34 -2.30
CA ALA A 242 10.68 24.36 -1.36
C ALA A 242 10.09 22.95 -1.17
N LEU A 243 9.77 22.25 -2.26
CA LEU A 243 9.27 20.86 -2.20
C LEU A 243 10.23 19.93 -1.45
N LYS A 244 11.54 20.01 -1.74
CA LYS A 244 12.56 19.22 -1.05
C LYS A 244 12.69 19.56 0.43
N ARG A 245 12.64 20.85 0.80
CA ARG A 245 12.68 21.30 2.20
C ARG A 245 11.51 20.71 2.98
N HIS A 246 10.32 20.72 2.40
CA HIS A 246 9.14 20.14 3.02
C HIS A 246 9.21 18.62 3.17
N TYR A 247 9.74 17.93 2.16
CA TYR A 247 10.00 16.49 2.27
C TYR A 247 10.94 16.18 3.46
N ARG A 248 12.02 16.97 3.62
CA ARG A 248 12.95 16.84 4.76
C ARG A 248 12.34 17.22 6.10
N ALA A 249 11.48 18.23 6.16
CA ALA A 249 10.79 18.64 7.38
C ALA A 249 9.81 17.58 7.91
N LYS A 250 9.48 16.58 7.09
CA LYS A 250 8.68 15.41 7.45
C LYS A 250 9.54 14.14 7.41
N ALA A 251 10.84 14.23 7.72
CA ALA A 251 11.73 13.07 7.76
C ALA A 251 11.23 11.98 8.75
N ASP A 252 10.65 12.40 9.87
CA ASP A 252 10.10 11.50 10.88
C ASP A 252 8.68 11.01 10.56
N TYR A 253 8.14 11.37 9.38
CA TYR A 253 6.85 10.84 8.95
C TYR A 253 6.96 9.34 8.68
N VAL A 254 6.26 8.55 9.50
CA VAL A 254 6.12 7.11 9.29
C VAL A 254 4.83 6.86 8.51
N PRO A 255 4.90 6.33 7.27
CA PRO A 255 3.72 5.99 6.51
C PRO A 255 2.93 4.88 7.22
N GLN A 256 1.73 5.20 7.69
CA GLN A 256 0.79 4.20 8.18
C GLN A 256 0.03 3.61 6.99
N GLY A 257 0.39 2.40 6.59
CA GLY A 257 -0.32 1.64 5.55
C GLY A 257 -1.05 0.45 6.16
N ASP A 258 -2.03 -0.09 5.41
CA ASP A 258 -2.80 -1.26 5.86
C ASP A 258 -1.87 -2.36 6.40
N THR A 259 -2.22 -3.01 7.50
CA THR A 259 -1.34 -4.03 8.10
C THR A 259 -1.72 -5.41 7.58
N ALA A 260 -0.73 -6.29 7.36
CA ALA A 260 -1.03 -7.71 7.10
C ALA A 260 -1.64 -8.34 8.36
N VAL A 261 -2.46 -9.37 8.18
CA VAL A 261 -2.92 -10.23 9.28
C VAL A 261 -2.21 -11.59 9.23
N THR A 262 -1.89 -12.15 10.40
CA THR A 262 -1.25 -13.46 10.52
C THR A 262 -2.23 -14.60 10.24
N PRO A 263 -1.77 -15.82 9.94
CA PRO A 263 -2.64 -17.00 9.81
C PRO A 263 -3.59 -17.20 11.01
N PHE A 264 -3.10 -16.97 12.23
CA PHE A 264 -3.91 -17.05 13.44
C PHE A 264 -4.99 -15.98 13.51
N GLU A 265 -4.66 -14.74 13.16
CA GLU A 265 -5.65 -13.66 13.07
C GLU A 265 -6.72 -13.97 12.01
N VAL A 266 -6.37 -14.61 10.90
CA VAL A 266 -7.34 -15.07 9.89
C VAL A 266 -8.23 -16.19 10.44
N GLN A 267 -7.69 -17.13 11.22
CA GLN A 267 -8.50 -18.14 11.91
C GLN A 267 -9.46 -17.52 12.95
N ARG A 268 -9.02 -16.48 13.68
CA ARG A 268 -9.90 -15.72 14.59
C ARG A 268 -11.02 -15.01 13.83
N ILE A 269 -10.69 -14.39 12.69
CA ILE A 269 -11.69 -13.80 11.78
C ILE A 269 -12.70 -14.86 11.34
N ARG A 270 -12.23 -16.05 10.94
CA ARG A 270 -13.11 -17.17 10.58
C ARG A 270 -14.04 -17.55 11.72
N LYS A 271 -13.49 -17.72 12.92
CA LYS A 271 -14.25 -18.11 14.11
C LYS A 271 -15.38 -17.12 14.37
N TYR A 272 -15.04 -15.84 14.41
CA TYR A 272 -15.99 -14.75 14.61
C TYR A 272 -17.11 -14.74 13.55
N LEU A 273 -16.77 -14.99 12.28
CA LEU A 273 -17.72 -14.93 11.17
C LEU A 273 -18.57 -16.18 11.00
N LEU A 274 -18.03 -17.38 11.27
CA LEU A 274 -18.66 -18.62 10.84
C LEU A 274 -19.10 -19.53 11.98
N GLU A 275 -18.60 -19.35 13.20
CA GLU A 275 -19.00 -20.17 14.36
C GLU A 275 -20.21 -19.59 15.10
N PHE A 276 -20.38 -18.26 15.05
CA PHE A 276 -21.41 -17.56 15.81
C PHE A 276 -22.45 -16.83 14.94
N SER A 277 -22.35 -16.94 13.60
CA SER A 277 -23.25 -16.28 12.66
C SER A 277 -23.94 -17.30 11.76
N ASP A 278 -25.19 -17.00 11.40
CA ASP A 278 -25.94 -17.72 10.36
C ASP A 278 -26.17 -16.85 9.11
N ASP A 279 -25.51 -15.69 9.01
CA ASP A 279 -25.62 -14.81 7.85
C ASP A 279 -24.74 -15.29 6.68
N THR A 280 -25.38 -15.60 5.54
CA THR A 280 -24.66 -16.03 4.33
C THR A 280 -23.66 -14.98 3.83
N ASN A 281 -23.85 -13.70 4.19
CA ASN A 281 -22.90 -12.64 3.89
C ASN A 281 -21.58 -12.80 4.68
N ASP A 282 -21.56 -13.46 5.83
CA ASP A 282 -20.33 -13.74 6.57
C ASP A 282 -19.49 -14.82 5.90
N LEU A 283 -20.15 -15.87 5.42
CA LEU A 283 -19.52 -16.88 4.57
C LEU A 283 -19.01 -16.26 3.26
N ALA A 284 -19.81 -15.39 2.63
CA ALA A 284 -19.40 -14.64 1.44
C ALA A 284 -18.17 -13.77 1.71
N PHE A 285 -18.17 -13.04 2.83
CA PHE A 285 -17.08 -12.16 3.21
C PHE A 285 -15.81 -12.95 3.48
N TYR A 286 -15.87 -14.03 4.27
CA TYR A 286 -14.70 -14.85 4.55
C TYR A 286 -14.13 -15.51 3.27
N ALA A 287 -14.99 -16.05 2.41
CA ALA A 287 -14.58 -16.59 1.11
C ALA A 287 -13.93 -15.49 0.22
N SER A 288 -14.50 -14.28 0.20
CA SER A 288 -13.93 -13.16 -0.54
C SER A 288 -12.57 -12.73 0.01
N PHE A 289 -12.41 -12.74 1.34
CA PHE A 289 -11.18 -12.38 2.03
C PHE A 289 -10.07 -13.37 1.69
N LEU A 290 -10.33 -14.68 1.82
CA LEU A 290 -9.37 -15.73 1.45
C LEU A 290 -9.03 -15.71 -0.04
N LEU A 291 -9.99 -15.42 -0.91
CA LEU A 291 -9.74 -15.31 -2.34
C LEU A 291 -8.84 -14.09 -2.65
N GLY A 292 -9.11 -12.95 -2.00
CA GLY A 292 -8.28 -11.75 -2.11
C GLY A 292 -6.84 -11.98 -1.66
N VAL A 293 -6.66 -12.72 -0.56
CA VAL A 293 -5.36 -13.15 -0.03
C VAL A 293 -4.65 -14.07 -1.02
N SER A 294 -5.30 -15.16 -1.43
CA SER A 294 -4.70 -16.24 -2.23
C SER A 294 -4.29 -15.78 -3.63
N LEU A 295 -4.98 -14.79 -4.20
CA LEU A 295 -4.74 -14.27 -5.55
C LEU A 295 -4.06 -12.89 -5.58
N PHE A 296 -3.70 -12.35 -4.41
CA PHE A 296 -3.07 -11.03 -4.25
C PHE A 296 -3.90 -9.91 -4.91
N LEU A 297 -5.22 -9.98 -4.81
CA LEU A 297 -6.13 -9.09 -5.53
C LEU A 297 -6.24 -7.73 -4.86
N ARG A 298 -6.50 -6.70 -5.68
CA ARG A 298 -7.08 -5.45 -5.19
C ARG A 298 -8.58 -5.63 -5.01
N ALA A 299 -9.20 -4.83 -4.13
CA ALA A 299 -10.65 -4.88 -3.90
C ALA A 299 -11.47 -4.80 -5.19
N GLU A 300 -11.14 -3.87 -6.09
CA GLU A 300 -11.83 -3.72 -7.38
C GLU A 300 -11.70 -4.97 -8.26
N GLU A 301 -10.54 -5.64 -8.24
CA GLU A 301 -10.32 -6.88 -9.00
C GLU A 301 -11.20 -8.02 -8.42
N LEU A 302 -11.26 -8.11 -7.08
CA LEU A 302 -12.06 -9.10 -6.34
C LEU A 302 -13.58 -8.90 -6.53
N CYS A 303 -14.07 -7.68 -6.32
CA CYS A 303 -15.48 -7.33 -6.45
C CYS A 303 -16.04 -7.61 -7.86
N ASN A 304 -15.19 -7.57 -8.89
CA ASN A 304 -15.59 -7.75 -10.28
C ASN A 304 -15.47 -9.21 -10.79
N ILE A 305 -15.18 -10.19 -9.91
CA ILE A 305 -15.14 -11.60 -10.30
C ILE A 305 -16.54 -12.12 -10.61
N LYS A 306 -16.68 -12.77 -11.76
CA LYS A 306 -17.92 -13.40 -12.24
C LYS A 306 -17.78 -14.91 -12.30
N VAL A 307 -18.90 -15.63 -12.29
CA VAL A 307 -18.91 -17.09 -12.45
C VAL A 307 -18.23 -17.51 -13.76
N ALA A 308 -18.51 -16.81 -14.86
CA ALA A 308 -17.89 -17.03 -16.18
C ALA A 308 -16.39 -16.69 -16.27
N HIS A 309 -15.79 -16.23 -15.18
CA HIS A 309 -14.35 -16.05 -15.08
C HIS A 309 -13.62 -17.31 -14.60
N PHE A 310 -14.32 -18.27 -14.00
CA PHE A 310 -13.74 -19.56 -13.70
C PHE A 310 -13.62 -20.36 -14.99
N ASN A 311 -12.46 -20.98 -15.20
CA ASN A 311 -12.18 -21.74 -16.41
C ASN A 311 -12.29 -23.24 -16.07
N PRO A 312 -13.34 -23.93 -16.54
CA PRO A 312 -13.51 -25.36 -16.31
C PRO A 312 -12.33 -26.21 -16.78
N ALA A 313 -11.64 -25.79 -17.85
CA ALA A 313 -10.46 -26.48 -18.37
C ALA A 313 -9.20 -26.33 -17.49
N LEU A 314 -9.28 -25.58 -16.40
CA LEU A 314 -8.23 -25.44 -15.39
C LEU A 314 -8.68 -25.95 -14.01
N THR A 315 -9.82 -26.62 -13.92
CA THR A 315 -10.23 -27.29 -12.68
C THR A 315 -9.43 -28.57 -12.54
N LYS A 316 -8.75 -28.73 -11.39
CA LYS A 316 -7.95 -29.93 -11.10
C LYS A 316 -8.61 -30.73 -9.98
N TYR A 317 -8.72 -32.04 -10.19
CA TYR A 317 -9.19 -33.01 -9.21
C TYR A 317 -8.04 -33.93 -8.79
N ASN A 318 -8.11 -34.47 -7.57
CA ASN A 318 -7.27 -35.58 -7.13
C ASN A 318 -7.89 -36.93 -7.53
N GLU A 319 -7.19 -38.02 -7.20
CA GLU A 319 -7.62 -39.40 -7.49
C GLU A 319 -8.96 -39.75 -6.81
N ASN A 320 -9.26 -39.14 -5.66
CA ASN A 320 -10.50 -39.34 -4.93
C ASN A 320 -11.67 -38.48 -5.48
N GLY A 321 -11.45 -37.74 -6.58
CA GLY A 321 -12.47 -36.86 -7.17
C GLY A 321 -12.64 -35.52 -6.45
N ASN A 322 -11.77 -35.17 -5.50
CA ASN A 322 -11.82 -33.92 -4.75
C ASN A 322 -11.10 -32.80 -5.50
N VAL A 323 -11.62 -31.57 -5.41
CA VAL A 323 -11.06 -30.40 -6.10
C VAL A 323 -9.77 -29.94 -5.42
N GLU A 324 -8.65 -30.01 -6.13
CA GLU A 324 -7.34 -29.51 -5.67
C GLU A 324 -7.02 -28.10 -6.16
N GLY A 325 -7.61 -27.70 -7.30
CA GLY A 325 -7.28 -26.43 -7.94
C GLY A 325 -8.40 -25.89 -8.82
N LEU A 326 -8.50 -24.56 -8.87
CA LEU A 326 -9.44 -23.84 -9.73
C LEU A 326 -8.71 -22.75 -10.51
N GLY A 327 -8.91 -22.69 -11.82
CA GLY A 327 -8.44 -21.58 -12.64
C GLY A 327 -9.46 -20.45 -12.69
N VAL A 328 -9.02 -19.22 -12.43
CA VAL A 328 -9.86 -18.02 -12.51
C VAL A 328 -9.15 -16.92 -13.29
N ARG A 329 -9.90 -16.20 -14.14
CA ARG A 329 -9.43 -14.99 -14.81
C ARG A 329 -10.01 -13.73 -14.19
N PHE A 330 -9.27 -12.63 -14.20
CA PHE A 330 -9.80 -11.35 -13.75
C PHE A 330 -9.13 -10.21 -14.51
N LYS A 331 -9.85 -9.10 -14.66
CA LYS A 331 -9.34 -7.89 -15.30
C LYS A 331 -8.58 -7.06 -14.27
N SER A 332 -7.32 -6.71 -14.55
CA SER A 332 -6.53 -5.84 -13.68
C SER A 332 -6.65 -4.37 -14.08
N LYS A 333 -6.03 -3.47 -13.29
CA LYS A 333 -6.03 -2.01 -13.48
C LYS A 333 -5.44 -1.59 -14.83
N ASP A 334 -4.54 -2.38 -15.40
CA ASP A 334 -3.94 -2.14 -16.73
C ASP A 334 -4.88 -2.52 -17.88
N GLY A 335 -6.12 -2.92 -17.59
CA GLY A 335 -7.11 -3.34 -18.57
C GLY A 335 -6.93 -4.77 -19.08
N ARG A 336 -5.85 -5.46 -18.70
CA ARG A 336 -5.55 -6.82 -19.16
C ARG A 336 -6.22 -7.87 -18.30
N TYR A 337 -6.58 -9.00 -18.90
CA TYR A 337 -7.03 -10.19 -18.18
C TYR A 337 -5.84 -11.05 -17.78
N TYR A 338 -5.83 -11.49 -16.53
CA TYR A 338 -4.86 -12.43 -16.00
C TYR A 338 -5.58 -13.70 -15.54
N THR A 339 -5.07 -14.86 -15.92
CA THR A 339 -5.53 -16.16 -15.41
C THR A 339 -4.60 -16.64 -14.31
N ARG A 340 -5.16 -17.13 -13.20
CA ARG A 340 -4.44 -17.62 -12.03
C ARG A 340 -5.06 -18.91 -11.50
N MET A 341 -4.23 -19.75 -10.88
CA MET A 341 -4.68 -20.90 -10.11
C MET A 341 -5.02 -20.49 -8.68
N ILE A 342 -6.05 -21.10 -8.13
CA ILE A 342 -6.35 -21.18 -6.71
C ILE A 342 -6.04 -22.61 -6.32
N TRP A 343 -5.37 -22.83 -5.19
CA TRP A 343 -5.02 -24.17 -4.72
C TRP A 343 -5.72 -24.50 -3.40
N ALA A 344 -6.14 -25.75 -3.23
CA ALA A 344 -6.71 -26.24 -1.97
C ALA A 344 -5.64 -26.29 -0.88
N ASN A 345 -5.95 -25.78 0.31
CA ASN A 345 -5.14 -25.96 1.51
C ASN A 345 -5.75 -27.09 2.36
N ASN A 346 -5.20 -28.30 2.25
CA ASN A 346 -5.68 -29.45 3.02
C ASN A 346 -4.99 -29.55 4.38
N SER A 347 -3.79 -28.96 4.54
CA SER A 347 -3.06 -28.93 5.82
C SER A 347 -3.69 -27.98 6.82
N LEU A 348 -4.28 -26.88 6.35
CA LEU A 348 -5.06 -25.93 7.14
C LEU A 348 -6.39 -25.62 6.43
N PRO A 349 -7.39 -26.53 6.53
CA PRO A 349 -8.70 -26.38 5.89
C PRO A 349 -9.40 -25.06 6.23
N GLU A 350 -9.19 -24.51 7.42
CA GLU A 350 -9.72 -23.21 7.88
C GLU A 350 -9.26 -22.06 6.98
N LEU A 351 -8.06 -22.16 6.40
CA LEU A 351 -7.47 -21.16 5.53
C LEU A 351 -7.62 -21.51 4.05
N CYS A 352 -8.38 -22.57 3.72
CA CYS A 352 -8.52 -23.04 2.35
C CYS A 352 -9.48 -22.14 1.55
N PRO A 353 -9.00 -21.44 0.50
CA PRO A 353 -9.86 -20.58 -0.31
C PRO A 353 -10.89 -21.38 -1.11
N ILE A 354 -10.55 -22.58 -1.58
CA ILE A 354 -11.45 -23.41 -2.41
C ILE A 354 -12.66 -23.88 -1.59
N ARG A 355 -12.43 -24.45 -0.40
CA ARG A 355 -13.51 -25.00 0.45
C ARG A 355 -14.54 -23.93 0.80
N HIS A 356 -14.08 -22.77 1.26
CA HIS A 356 -14.97 -21.67 1.63
C HIS A 356 -15.67 -21.05 0.42
N LEU A 357 -14.98 -20.95 -0.73
CA LEU A 357 -15.59 -20.47 -1.97
C LEU A 357 -16.69 -21.41 -2.49
N LEU A 358 -16.41 -22.71 -2.56
CA LEU A 358 -17.37 -23.70 -3.05
C LEU A 358 -18.57 -23.83 -2.11
N ALA A 359 -18.33 -23.85 -0.80
CA ALA A 359 -19.40 -23.83 0.21
C ALA A 359 -20.30 -22.59 0.04
N TYR A 360 -19.71 -21.41 -0.14
CA TYR A 360 -20.46 -20.18 -0.41
C TYR A 360 -21.27 -20.26 -1.70
N VAL A 361 -20.64 -20.67 -2.81
CA VAL A 361 -21.29 -20.73 -4.14
C VAL A 361 -22.48 -21.67 -4.13
N SER A 362 -22.36 -22.84 -3.51
CA SER A 362 -23.46 -23.80 -3.40
C SER A 362 -24.56 -23.29 -2.46
N LYS A 363 -24.21 -22.85 -1.23
CA LYS A 363 -25.17 -22.33 -0.23
C LYS A 363 -25.97 -21.13 -0.76
N ALA A 364 -25.32 -20.20 -1.46
CA ALA A 364 -25.96 -19.02 -2.03
C ALA A 364 -26.57 -19.28 -3.44
N ASN A 365 -26.50 -20.51 -3.96
CA ASN A 365 -27.01 -20.91 -5.26
C ASN A 365 -26.53 -20.01 -6.42
N ILE A 366 -25.21 -19.78 -6.48
CA ILE A 366 -24.59 -18.86 -7.43
C ILE A 366 -24.31 -19.57 -8.75
N THR A 367 -25.19 -19.36 -9.73
CA THR A 367 -25.08 -19.99 -11.07
C THR A 367 -24.53 -19.04 -12.14
N ARG A 368 -24.72 -17.73 -11.98
CA ARG A 368 -24.32 -16.71 -12.97
C ARG A 368 -24.04 -15.35 -12.35
N GLY A 369 -23.48 -14.44 -13.16
CA GLY A 369 -23.22 -13.06 -12.79
C GLY A 369 -22.01 -12.90 -11.87
N TYR A 370 -22.03 -11.90 -11.01
CA TYR A 370 -20.98 -11.67 -10.01
C TYR A 370 -21.02 -12.75 -8.91
N VAL A 371 -19.82 -13.21 -8.51
CA VAL A 371 -19.66 -14.14 -7.39
C VAL A 371 -19.98 -13.41 -6.09
N PHE A 372 -19.30 -12.29 -5.84
CA PHE A 372 -19.56 -11.43 -4.68
C PHE A 372 -20.42 -10.25 -5.10
N ARG A 373 -21.67 -10.25 -4.65
CA ARG A 373 -22.73 -9.33 -5.11
C ARG A 373 -23.25 -8.47 -3.97
N ALA A 374 -23.79 -7.30 -4.30
CA ALA A 374 -24.36 -6.38 -3.29
C ALA A 374 -25.59 -6.97 -2.59
N SER A 375 -26.35 -7.81 -3.29
CA SER A 375 -27.46 -8.58 -2.75
C SER A 375 -27.46 -9.97 -3.39
N ILE A 376 -27.68 -11.02 -2.61
CA ILE A 376 -27.70 -12.41 -3.10
C ILE A 376 -28.68 -12.57 -4.29
N LYS A 377 -29.79 -11.82 -4.27
CA LYS A 377 -30.84 -11.85 -5.30
C LYS A 377 -30.44 -11.19 -6.62
N ASP A 378 -29.52 -10.23 -6.60
CA ASP A 378 -29.13 -9.47 -7.80
C ASP A 378 -27.74 -9.88 -8.31
N HIS A 379 -27.73 -10.71 -9.35
CA HIS A 379 -26.51 -11.22 -9.97
C HIS A 379 -25.77 -10.18 -10.85
N LYS A 380 -26.39 -9.03 -11.15
CA LYS A 380 -25.83 -7.99 -12.03
C LYS A 380 -25.05 -6.92 -11.28
N VAL A 381 -25.22 -6.82 -9.97
CA VAL A 381 -24.60 -5.76 -9.16
C VAL A 381 -23.50 -6.34 -8.27
N PRO A 382 -22.23 -5.97 -8.50
CA PRO A 382 -21.13 -6.44 -7.66
C PRO A 382 -21.17 -5.81 -6.28
N MET A 383 -20.53 -6.46 -5.31
CA MET A 383 -20.23 -5.82 -4.03
C MET A 383 -19.40 -4.55 -4.26
N SER A 384 -19.76 -3.44 -3.61
CA SER A 384 -19.03 -2.18 -3.78
C SER A 384 -17.73 -2.15 -2.97
N TYR A 385 -16.73 -1.39 -3.45
CA TYR A 385 -15.50 -1.14 -2.71
C TYR A 385 -15.77 -0.62 -1.29
N ALA A 386 -16.71 0.33 -1.15
CA ALA A 386 -17.04 0.94 0.13
C ALA A 386 -17.63 -0.06 1.12
N ALA A 387 -18.51 -0.96 0.65
CA ALA A 387 -19.10 -2.01 1.47
C ALA A 387 -18.03 -3.01 1.94
N LEU A 388 -17.18 -3.49 1.01
CA LEU A 388 -16.09 -4.40 1.34
C LEU A 388 -15.10 -3.77 2.33
N ASN A 389 -14.64 -2.54 2.05
CA ASN A 389 -13.68 -1.84 2.92
C ASN A 389 -14.24 -1.61 4.33
N SER A 390 -15.51 -1.21 4.45
CA SER A 390 -16.15 -1.02 5.76
C SER A 390 -16.28 -2.33 6.52
N ARG A 391 -16.56 -3.45 5.82
CA ARG A 391 -16.63 -4.79 6.45
C ARG A 391 -15.25 -5.24 6.92
N VAL A 392 -14.21 -5.07 6.10
CA VAL A 392 -12.81 -5.34 6.48
C VAL A 392 -12.42 -4.54 7.73
N GLN A 393 -12.67 -3.24 7.73
CA GLN A 393 -12.36 -2.36 8.86
C GLN A 393 -13.00 -2.82 10.16
N ARG A 394 -14.30 -3.16 10.10
CA ARG A 394 -15.06 -3.62 11.26
C ARG A 394 -14.55 -4.97 11.76
N VAL A 395 -14.49 -5.97 10.87
CA VAL A 395 -14.16 -7.35 11.27
C VAL A 395 -12.72 -7.44 11.78
N CYS A 396 -11.74 -6.87 11.06
CA CYS A 396 -10.36 -6.87 11.52
C CYS A 396 -10.21 -6.08 12.83
N GLY A 397 -10.88 -4.92 12.95
CA GLY A 397 -10.82 -4.11 14.17
C GLY A 397 -11.40 -4.79 15.42
N VAL A 398 -12.40 -5.66 15.26
CA VAL A 398 -13.00 -6.41 16.38
C VAL A 398 -12.21 -7.67 16.72
N THR A 399 -11.61 -8.33 15.74
CA THR A 399 -10.98 -9.66 15.89
C THR A 399 -9.47 -9.62 16.15
N VAL A 400 -8.81 -8.53 15.74
CA VAL A 400 -7.37 -8.30 15.95
C VAL A 400 -7.21 -7.19 16.99
N ARG A 401 -7.39 -7.55 18.26
CA ARG A 401 -7.34 -6.61 19.40
C ARG A 401 -5.95 -6.45 20.01
N ASP A 402 -5.11 -7.46 19.89
CA ASP A 402 -3.80 -7.54 20.56
C ASP A 402 -2.76 -6.56 20.00
N ARG A 403 -3.09 -5.83 18.93
CA ARG A 403 -2.21 -4.82 18.33
C ARG A 403 -2.99 -3.79 17.53
N ASP A 404 -2.41 -2.61 17.43
CA ASP A 404 -2.89 -1.57 16.52
C ASP A 404 -2.63 -1.96 15.06
N GLY A 405 -3.58 -1.60 14.20
CA GLY A 405 -3.47 -1.82 12.77
C GLY A 405 -4.37 -0.89 11.98
N VAL A 406 -3.88 -0.42 10.83
CA VAL A 406 -4.73 0.24 9.85
C VAL A 406 -5.41 -0.85 9.04
N TRP A 407 -6.73 -0.90 9.12
CA TRP A 407 -7.53 -1.89 8.42
C TRP A 407 -8.12 -1.27 7.16
N GLY A 408 -7.83 -1.91 6.03
CA GLY A 408 -8.32 -1.49 4.73
C GLY A 408 -8.17 -2.65 3.75
N THR A 409 -8.76 -2.53 2.57
CA THR A 409 -8.77 -3.65 1.62
C THR A 409 -7.39 -4.12 1.15
N HIS A 410 -6.31 -3.35 1.35
CA HIS A 410 -4.96 -3.85 1.06
C HIS A 410 -4.46 -4.88 2.08
N VAL A 411 -5.14 -5.05 3.22
CA VAL A 411 -4.85 -6.12 4.20
C VAL A 411 -4.76 -7.47 3.50
N MET A 412 -5.72 -7.81 2.63
CA MET A 412 -5.76 -9.10 1.93
C MET A 412 -4.50 -9.32 1.08
N ARG A 413 -4.11 -8.32 0.30
CA ARG A 413 -2.93 -8.42 -0.58
C ARG A 413 -1.64 -8.53 0.23
N LYS A 414 -1.50 -7.79 1.34
CA LYS A 414 -0.33 -7.87 2.23
C LYS A 414 -0.29 -9.20 2.99
N THR A 415 -1.43 -9.67 3.49
CA THR A 415 -1.59 -11.01 4.07
C THR A 415 -1.19 -12.10 3.08
N GLY A 416 -1.54 -11.97 1.80
CA GLY A 416 -1.10 -12.93 0.77
C GLY A 416 0.42 -13.03 0.67
N TYR A 417 1.13 -11.91 0.80
CA TYR A 417 2.60 -11.90 0.83
C TYR A 417 3.15 -12.51 2.11
N SER A 418 2.59 -12.16 3.27
CA SER A 418 2.95 -12.74 4.56
C SER A 418 2.77 -14.28 4.53
N PHE A 419 1.62 -14.77 4.06
CA PHE A 419 1.35 -16.20 3.93
C PHE A 419 2.31 -16.90 2.97
N ALA A 420 2.70 -16.24 1.87
CA ALA A 420 3.67 -16.79 0.94
C ALA A 420 5.06 -16.93 1.59
N VAL A 421 5.51 -15.93 2.33
CA VAL A 421 6.78 -15.99 3.09
C VAL A 421 6.75 -17.11 4.12
N TRP A 422 5.66 -17.22 4.89
CA TRP A 422 5.50 -18.26 5.91
C TRP A 422 5.46 -19.67 5.26
N GLY A 423 4.88 -19.78 4.07
CA GLY A 423 4.93 -20.97 3.22
C GLY A 423 6.24 -21.14 2.43
N LYS A 424 7.32 -20.41 2.77
CA LYS A 424 8.66 -20.52 2.15
C LYS A 424 8.69 -20.21 0.65
N ALA A 425 7.90 -19.25 0.19
CA ALA A 425 7.87 -18.84 -1.21
C ALA A 425 9.17 -18.18 -1.68
N GLU A 426 9.56 -18.48 -2.92
CA GLU A 426 10.64 -17.76 -3.60
C GLU A 426 10.15 -16.42 -4.18
N MET A 427 11.02 -15.41 -4.11
CA MET A 427 10.71 -14.03 -4.51
C MET A 427 10.27 -13.87 -5.97
N VAL A 428 10.93 -14.55 -6.91
CA VAL A 428 10.65 -14.37 -8.35
C VAL A 428 9.27 -14.95 -8.73
N PRO A 429 8.95 -16.22 -8.41
CA PRO A 429 7.60 -16.76 -8.60
C PRO A 429 6.52 -15.99 -7.84
N LEU A 430 6.82 -15.48 -6.65
CA LEU A 430 5.90 -14.68 -5.84
C LEU A 430 5.58 -13.34 -6.52
N ALA A 431 6.61 -12.60 -6.97
CA ALA A 431 6.43 -11.33 -7.68
C ALA A 431 5.61 -11.52 -8.98
N LYS A 432 5.86 -12.59 -9.73
CA LYS A 432 5.08 -12.95 -10.93
C LYS A 432 3.60 -13.24 -10.59
N SER A 433 3.37 -14.03 -9.54
CA SER A 433 2.03 -14.37 -9.04
C SER A 433 1.24 -13.12 -8.63
N ALA A 434 1.89 -12.22 -7.91
CA ALA A 434 1.32 -10.94 -7.45
C ALA A 434 1.33 -9.82 -8.50
N ARG A 435 1.82 -10.08 -9.72
CA ARG A 435 1.82 -9.16 -10.87
C ARG A 435 2.70 -7.92 -10.68
N HIS A 436 3.85 -8.05 -10.03
CA HIS A 436 4.82 -6.98 -9.91
C HIS A 436 5.87 -7.06 -11.01
N LYS A 437 6.05 -5.95 -11.73
CA LYS A 437 7.09 -5.82 -12.77
C LYS A 437 8.48 -5.59 -12.18
N ASN A 438 8.55 -4.97 -11.00
CA ASN A 438 9.79 -4.57 -10.35
C ASN A 438 9.86 -5.11 -8.91
N PRO A 439 10.99 -5.71 -8.49
CA PRO A 439 11.22 -6.12 -7.11
C PRO A 439 10.94 -5.03 -6.06
N LYS A 440 11.22 -3.75 -6.36
CA LYS A 440 10.95 -2.63 -5.44
C LYS A 440 9.47 -2.48 -5.09
N ASP A 441 8.57 -2.81 -6.01
CA ASP A 441 7.14 -2.74 -5.75
C ASP A 441 6.63 -3.96 -4.98
N ALA A 442 7.27 -5.13 -5.17
CA ALA A 442 6.97 -6.33 -4.39
C ALA A 442 7.43 -6.18 -2.94
N ALA A 443 8.61 -5.59 -2.72
CA ALA A 443 9.20 -5.35 -1.39
C ALA A 443 8.27 -4.56 -0.44
N LYS A 444 7.47 -3.62 -0.98
CA LYS A 444 6.49 -2.85 -0.19
C LYS A 444 5.40 -3.71 0.46
N TYR A 445 5.12 -4.88 -0.09
CA TYR A 445 4.12 -5.81 0.42
C TYR A 445 4.74 -6.94 1.28
N LEU A 446 6.06 -7.15 1.16
CA LEU A 446 6.84 -8.08 1.97
C LEU A 446 7.38 -7.46 3.26
N GLN A 447 7.27 -6.14 3.39
CA GLN A 447 7.84 -5.41 4.51
C GLN A 447 7.48 -6.07 5.83
N ASP A 448 8.51 -6.38 6.61
CA ASP A 448 8.44 -7.00 7.94
C ASP A 448 7.84 -8.41 7.98
N SER A 449 7.53 -9.06 6.85
CA SER A 449 6.94 -10.41 6.84
C SER A 449 7.91 -11.48 7.38
N ASP A 450 9.20 -11.36 7.08
CA ASP A 450 10.24 -12.23 7.62
C ASP A 450 10.40 -12.02 9.14
N THR A 451 10.45 -10.76 9.58
CA THR A 451 10.53 -10.42 11.00
C THR A 451 9.30 -10.91 11.77
N GLN A 452 8.09 -10.75 11.20
CA GLN A 452 6.85 -11.27 11.76
C GLN A 452 6.88 -12.79 11.89
N LEU A 453 7.45 -13.49 10.90
CA LEU A 453 7.62 -14.94 10.98
C LEU A 453 8.56 -15.31 12.14
N GLU A 454 9.73 -14.67 12.26
CA GLU A 454 10.67 -14.96 13.35
C GLU A 454 10.06 -14.65 14.73
N LEU A 455 9.37 -13.50 14.87
CA LEU A 455 8.65 -13.16 16.10
C LEU A 455 7.59 -14.20 16.45
N ALA A 456 6.84 -14.68 15.46
CA ALA A 456 5.82 -15.70 15.65
C ALA A 456 6.41 -17.07 16.07
N LYS A 457 7.70 -17.36 15.82
CA LYS A 457 8.31 -18.62 16.27
C LYS A 457 8.54 -18.68 17.78
N PHE A 458 8.59 -17.53 18.46
CA PHE A 458 8.74 -17.46 19.92
C PHE A 458 7.44 -17.79 20.66
N ASP A 459 6.29 -17.74 19.97
CA ASP A 459 5.00 -18.14 20.51
C ASP A 459 4.73 -19.62 20.17
N PRO A 460 4.59 -20.51 21.18
CA PRO A 460 4.34 -21.93 20.95
C PRO A 460 3.06 -22.24 20.16
N GLU A 461 1.98 -21.46 20.33
CA GLU A 461 0.73 -21.65 19.59
C GLU A 461 0.93 -21.29 18.11
N MET A 462 1.64 -20.19 17.86
CA MET A 462 1.96 -19.75 16.50
C MET A 462 2.93 -20.70 15.81
N ARG A 463 3.87 -21.28 16.56
CA ARG A 463 4.84 -22.26 16.04
C ARG A 463 4.14 -23.48 15.45
N ALA A 464 3.13 -24.02 16.14
CA ALA A 464 2.34 -25.14 15.64
C ALA A 464 1.65 -24.81 14.31
N ILE A 465 1.09 -23.61 14.16
CA ILE A 465 0.47 -23.18 12.90
C ILE A 465 1.51 -23.01 11.80
N ILE A 466 2.68 -22.44 12.12
CA ILE A 466 3.81 -22.30 11.17
C ILE A 466 4.21 -23.67 10.63
N ASP A 467 4.26 -24.69 11.48
CA ASP A 467 4.62 -26.06 11.07
C ASP A 467 3.54 -26.72 10.20
N LEU A 468 2.27 -26.33 10.37
CA LEU A 468 1.14 -26.76 9.53
C LEU A 468 0.98 -25.95 8.23
N MET A 469 1.68 -24.82 8.09
CA MET A 469 1.59 -24.01 6.87
C MET A 469 2.11 -24.81 5.67
N PRO A 470 1.30 -25.01 4.62
CA PRO A 470 1.75 -25.73 3.45
C PRO A 470 2.84 -24.95 2.73
N GLN A 471 3.72 -25.67 2.02
CA GLN A 471 4.63 -25.03 1.08
C GLN A 471 3.83 -24.21 0.07
N TRP A 472 4.21 -22.94 -0.09
CA TRP A 472 3.53 -22.03 -0.99
C TRP A 472 3.71 -22.49 -2.43
N ARG A 473 2.62 -22.45 -3.20
CA ARG A 473 2.59 -22.87 -4.61
C ARG A 473 2.39 -21.65 -5.52
N PRO A 474 3.15 -21.54 -6.63
CA PRO A 474 2.92 -20.52 -7.64
C PRO A 474 1.50 -20.59 -8.21
N ILE A 475 0.92 -19.42 -8.48
CA ILE A 475 -0.44 -19.30 -9.04
C ILE A 475 -0.46 -18.73 -10.46
N HIS A 476 0.66 -18.19 -10.96
CA HIS A 476 0.71 -17.60 -12.30
C HIS A 476 0.71 -18.67 -13.39
N ILE A 477 0.02 -18.38 -14.48
CA ILE A 477 0.02 -19.19 -15.70
C ILE A 477 0.62 -18.35 -16.81
N GLU A 478 1.72 -18.81 -17.39
CA GLU A 478 2.36 -18.16 -18.55
C GLU A 478 1.80 -18.70 -19.87
N ASN A 479 1.56 -20.02 -19.94
CA ASN A 479 0.98 -20.68 -21.10
C ASN A 479 -0.32 -21.41 -20.71
N LEU A 480 -1.45 -20.85 -21.13
CA LEU A 480 -2.78 -21.37 -20.80
C LEU A 480 -3.05 -22.74 -21.43
N SER A 481 -2.61 -22.99 -22.67
CA SER A 481 -2.87 -24.26 -23.34
C SER A 481 -2.10 -25.40 -22.69
N GLN A 482 -0.84 -25.16 -22.32
CA GLN A 482 -0.04 -26.15 -21.58
C GLN A 482 -0.60 -26.43 -20.18
N ALA A 483 -1.06 -25.40 -19.47
CA ALA A 483 -1.69 -25.58 -18.17
C ALA A 483 -2.99 -26.38 -18.27
N ALA A 484 -3.86 -26.04 -19.24
CA ALA A 484 -5.13 -26.74 -19.45
C ALA A 484 -4.95 -28.19 -19.88
N ALA A 485 -3.94 -28.49 -20.71
CA ALA A 485 -3.61 -29.85 -21.10
C ALA A 485 -3.25 -30.76 -19.92
N ARG A 486 -2.85 -30.20 -18.77
CA ARG A 486 -2.49 -30.94 -17.54
C ARG A 486 -3.54 -30.89 -16.44
N ALA A 487 -4.65 -30.17 -16.63
CA ALA A 487 -5.68 -29.98 -15.59
C ALA A 487 -6.67 -31.15 -15.49
N GLY A 488 -6.65 -32.10 -16.42
CA GLY A 488 -7.60 -33.22 -16.49
C GLY A 488 -8.69 -33.02 -17.56
N ILE A 489 -9.51 -34.04 -17.79
CA ILE A 489 -10.51 -34.04 -18.88
C ILE A 489 -11.85 -33.42 -18.43
N ARG A 490 -12.15 -33.47 -17.13
CA ARG A 490 -13.42 -32.99 -16.56
C ARG A 490 -13.52 -31.47 -16.66
N ARG A 491 -14.67 -30.95 -17.13
CA ARG A 491 -14.88 -29.51 -17.43
C ARG A 491 -16.19 -28.98 -16.90
N ASP A 492 -16.38 -29.11 -15.59
CA ASP A 492 -17.60 -28.63 -14.96
C ASP A 492 -17.53 -27.13 -14.64
N ASP A 493 -18.67 -26.46 -14.74
CA ASP A 493 -18.79 -25.07 -14.32
C ASP A 493 -18.70 -24.94 -12.78
N LEU A 494 -18.38 -23.74 -12.31
CA LEU A 494 -18.15 -23.49 -10.88
C LEU A 494 -19.30 -23.93 -9.98
N HIS A 495 -20.56 -23.76 -10.43
CA HIS A 495 -21.71 -24.11 -9.60
C HIS A 495 -21.83 -25.63 -9.46
N THR A 496 -21.69 -26.37 -10.57
CA THR A 496 -21.67 -27.84 -10.56
C THR A 496 -20.55 -28.38 -9.67
N VAL A 497 -19.35 -27.81 -9.76
CA VAL A 497 -18.21 -28.16 -8.90
C VAL A 497 -18.52 -27.90 -7.42
N ALA A 498 -19.20 -26.78 -7.12
CA ALA A 498 -19.56 -26.41 -5.75
C ALA A 498 -20.62 -27.34 -5.15
N ASP A 499 -21.66 -27.68 -5.92
CA ASP A 499 -22.71 -28.58 -5.48
C ASP A 499 -22.19 -30.01 -5.29
N GLU A 500 -21.31 -30.48 -6.16
CA GLU A 500 -20.67 -31.78 -5.96
C GLU A 500 -19.77 -31.78 -4.72
N PHE A 501 -18.97 -30.73 -4.52
CA PHE A 501 -18.15 -30.60 -3.31
C PHE A 501 -19.01 -30.69 -2.03
N MET A 502 -20.16 -30.01 -1.99
CA MET A 502 -21.05 -30.10 -0.82
C MET A 502 -21.63 -31.51 -0.63
N ARG A 503 -21.95 -32.21 -1.73
CA ARG A 503 -22.48 -33.58 -1.67
C ARG A 503 -21.43 -34.62 -1.29
N SER A 504 -20.28 -34.62 -1.95
CA SER A 504 -19.26 -35.67 -1.85
C SER A 504 -18.33 -35.46 -0.65
N MET A 505 -17.83 -34.24 -0.44
CA MET A 505 -16.84 -33.95 0.62
C MET A 505 -17.47 -33.57 1.95
N VAL A 506 -18.61 -32.89 1.93
CA VAL A 506 -19.26 -32.42 3.18
C VAL A 506 -20.34 -33.41 3.65
N GLY A 507 -20.72 -34.37 2.80
CA GLY A 507 -21.75 -35.37 3.10
C GLY A 507 -23.11 -34.73 3.37
N LEU A 508 -23.38 -33.59 2.74
CA LEU A 508 -24.63 -32.87 2.87
C LEU A 508 -25.34 -32.89 1.52
N LEU A 509 -26.55 -33.45 1.50
CA LEU A 509 -27.52 -33.04 0.49
C LEU A 509 -27.59 -31.51 0.58
N THR A 510 -27.62 -30.82 -0.57
CA THR A 510 -27.65 -29.36 -0.70
C THR A 510 -28.93 -28.77 -0.10
N ASP A 511 -29.19 -29.01 1.18
CA ASP A 511 -30.24 -28.38 1.94
C ASP A 511 -29.80 -26.94 2.17
N ARG A 512 -30.36 -26.08 1.32
CA ARG A 512 -30.10 -24.65 1.31
C ARG A 512 -30.57 -23.99 2.62
N GLN A 513 -31.29 -24.69 3.48
CA GLN A 513 -31.71 -24.22 4.80
C GLN A 513 -30.68 -24.49 5.90
N MET A 514 -29.61 -25.24 5.62
CA MET A 514 -28.67 -25.62 6.68
C MET A 514 -27.88 -24.44 7.24
N ARG A 515 -27.73 -24.38 8.56
CA ARG A 515 -27.03 -23.29 9.25
C ARG A 515 -25.54 -23.23 8.89
N ILE A 516 -24.97 -22.03 8.92
CA ILE A 516 -23.58 -21.76 8.48
C ILE A 516 -22.56 -22.38 9.42
N ASP A 517 -22.82 -22.40 10.72
CA ASP A 517 -21.98 -23.07 11.72
C ASP A 517 -21.77 -24.56 11.39
N ASN A 518 -22.83 -25.25 10.98
CA ASN A 518 -22.76 -26.64 10.54
C ASN A 518 -21.94 -26.81 9.25
N ILE A 519 -22.10 -25.90 8.27
CA ILE A 519 -21.26 -25.89 7.05
C ILE A 519 -19.80 -25.69 7.45
N ALA A 520 -19.53 -24.69 8.29
CA ALA A 520 -18.20 -24.30 8.72
C ALA A 520 -17.48 -25.42 9.49
N ALA A 521 -18.20 -26.18 10.32
CA ALA A 521 -17.65 -27.33 11.03
C ALA A 521 -17.30 -28.49 10.08
N LYS A 522 -18.12 -28.75 9.05
CA LYS A 522 -17.90 -29.88 8.14
C LYS A 522 -16.87 -29.61 7.04
N ILE A 523 -16.74 -28.37 6.56
CA ILE A 523 -15.75 -28.05 5.52
C ILE A 523 -14.30 -28.14 6.01
N ILE A 524 -14.05 -28.22 7.32
CA ILE A 524 -12.70 -28.33 7.89
C ILE A 524 -12.26 -29.78 8.16
N VAL A 525 -13.12 -30.76 7.87
CA VAL A 525 -12.81 -32.18 8.00
C VAL A 525 -11.73 -32.58 6.98
N ASP A 526 -10.84 -33.48 7.38
CA ASP A 526 -9.79 -34.02 6.51
C ASP A 526 -10.41 -34.87 5.39
N PRO A 527 -10.14 -34.58 4.10
CA PRO A 527 -10.70 -35.33 2.98
C PRO A 527 -10.26 -36.79 2.91
N ALA A 528 -9.10 -37.12 3.50
CA ALA A 528 -8.55 -38.46 3.41
C ALA A 528 -9.22 -39.40 4.43
N THR A 529 -9.51 -38.90 5.62
CA THR A 529 -10.07 -39.68 6.73
C THR A 529 -11.57 -39.44 6.94
N ASN A 530 -12.10 -38.31 6.46
CA ASN A 530 -13.43 -37.80 6.78
C ASN A 530 -13.69 -37.64 8.30
N LEU A 531 -12.61 -37.53 9.08
CA LEU A 531 -12.64 -37.38 10.53
C LEU A 531 -12.26 -35.96 10.94
N GLY A 532 -12.92 -35.44 11.98
CA GLY A 532 -12.52 -34.19 12.61
C GLY A 532 -11.20 -34.33 13.38
N PRO A 533 -10.52 -33.22 13.73
CA PRO A 533 -9.23 -33.27 14.44
C PRO A 533 -9.25 -34.10 15.75
N ARG A 534 -10.37 -34.07 16.47
CA ARG A 534 -10.56 -34.84 17.72
C ARG A 534 -10.69 -36.34 17.47
N GLU A 535 -11.34 -36.72 16.38
CA GLU A 535 -11.52 -38.13 15.99
C GLU A 535 -10.21 -38.70 15.44
N GLN A 536 -9.46 -37.93 14.65
CA GLN A 536 -8.11 -38.30 14.23
C GLN A 536 -7.17 -38.50 15.41
N LEU A 537 -7.22 -37.61 16.42
CA LEU A 537 -6.45 -37.78 17.65
C LEU A 537 -6.84 -39.08 18.36
N ASN A 538 -8.14 -39.38 18.48
CA ASN A 538 -8.61 -40.60 19.11
C ASN A 538 -8.13 -41.85 18.35
N GLU A 539 -8.14 -41.83 17.02
CA GLU A 539 -7.67 -42.93 16.20
C GLU A 539 -6.15 -43.14 16.33
N LEU A 540 -5.37 -42.06 16.30
CA LEU A 540 -3.92 -42.11 16.50
C LEU A 540 -3.56 -42.64 17.88
N LEU A 541 -4.28 -42.22 18.92
CA LEU A 541 -4.08 -42.72 20.29
C LEU A 541 -4.49 -44.20 20.40
N ALA A 542 -5.60 -44.60 19.80
CA ALA A 542 -6.05 -45.99 19.81
C ALA A 542 -5.10 -46.95 19.05
N LYS A 543 -4.46 -46.47 17.99
CA LYS A 543 -3.54 -47.28 17.15
C LYS A 543 -2.12 -47.38 17.71
N ASN A 544 -1.62 -46.32 18.35
CA ASN A 544 -0.19 -46.19 18.64
C ASN A 544 0.14 -46.11 20.13
N VAL A 545 -0.86 -46.10 21.02
CA VAL A 545 -0.67 -45.88 22.46
C VAL A 545 -1.49 -46.88 23.27
N ALA A 546 -0.91 -47.40 24.35
CA ALA A 546 -1.62 -48.29 25.27
C ALA A 546 -2.88 -47.60 25.85
N PRO A 547 -4.00 -48.32 26.05
CA PRO A 547 -5.29 -47.71 26.41
C PRO A 547 -5.27 -46.84 27.67
N ASP A 548 -4.48 -47.21 28.67
CA ASP A 548 -4.33 -46.49 29.92
C ASP A 548 -3.55 -45.17 29.74
N VAL A 549 -2.53 -45.18 28.88
CA VAL A 549 -1.74 -44.00 28.50
C VAL A 549 -2.54 -43.09 27.58
N ALA A 550 -3.30 -43.64 26.63
CA ALA A 550 -4.22 -42.90 25.77
C ALA A 550 -5.28 -42.15 26.60
N ALA A 551 -5.88 -42.81 27.60
CA ALA A 551 -6.86 -42.18 28.49
C ALA A 551 -6.26 -41.08 29.39
N LYS A 552 -4.98 -41.22 29.78
CA LYS A 552 -4.23 -40.16 30.50
C LYS A 552 -3.94 -38.98 29.56
N LEU A 553 -3.45 -39.23 28.35
CA LEU A 553 -3.18 -38.21 27.34
C LEU A 553 -4.46 -37.45 26.95
N GLN A 554 -5.57 -38.14 26.72
CA GLN A 554 -6.86 -37.49 26.44
C GLN A 554 -7.31 -36.57 27.58
N ARG A 555 -7.09 -36.96 28.84
CA ARG A 555 -7.38 -36.10 30.00
C ARG A 555 -6.47 -34.86 30.04
N VAL A 556 -5.18 -35.03 29.80
CA VAL A 556 -4.22 -33.91 29.76
C VAL A 556 -4.53 -32.96 28.61
N VAL A 557 -4.76 -33.47 27.40
CA VAL A 557 -5.16 -32.67 26.23
C VAL A 557 -6.50 -31.98 26.49
N GLY A 558 -7.48 -32.68 27.06
CA GLY A 558 -8.75 -32.11 27.46
C GLY A 558 -8.59 -30.96 28.46
N ARG A 559 -7.72 -31.11 29.45
CA ARG A 559 -7.41 -30.07 30.44
C ARG A 559 -6.70 -28.87 29.80
N LEU A 560 -5.72 -29.09 28.93
CA LEU A 560 -5.05 -28.03 28.17
C LEU A 560 -6.02 -27.24 27.29
N LEU A 561 -6.97 -27.91 26.64
CA LEU A 561 -8.01 -27.25 25.83
C LEU A 561 -8.97 -26.44 26.70
N LEU A 562 -9.34 -26.94 27.88
CA LEU A 562 -10.14 -26.22 28.88
C LEU A 562 -9.39 -25.01 29.42
N ASP A 563 -8.11 -25.16 29.77
CA ASP A 563 -7.27 -24.07 30.27
C ASP A 563 -7.03 -23.01 29.17
N ALA A 564 -6.86 -23.42 27.90
CA ALA A 564 -6.78 -22.49 26.77
C ALA A 564 -8.11 -21.76 26.51
N ALA A 565 -9.25 -22.43 26.69
CA ALA A 565 -10.57 -21.80 26.59
C ALA A 565 -10.82 -20.81 27.76
N ASN A 566 -10.42 -21.18 28.98
CA ASN A 566 -10.63 -20.39 30.19
C ASN A 566 -9.61 -19.24 30.33
N GLY A 567 -8.36 -19.43 29.90
CA GLY A 567 -7.33 -18.39 29.88
C GLY A 567 -7.65 -17.25 28.91
N ARG A 568 -8.46 -17.52 27.87
CA ARG A 568 -9.02 -16.50 26.98
C ARG A 568 -10.20 -15.74 27.62
N ALA A 569 -10.97 -16.38 28.49
CA ALA A 569 -12.06 -15.73 29.24
C ALA A 569 -11.53 -14.83 30.36
N LEU A 570 -10.53 -15.27 31.12
CA LEU A 570 -9.90 -14.48 32.20
C LEU A 570 -9.20 -13.22 31.70
N ARG A 571 -8.60 -13.26 30.49
CA ARG A 571 -8.00 -12.07 29.85
C ARG A 571 -9.05 -11.08 29.36
N ALA A 572 -10.22 -11.57 28.92
CA ALA A 572 -11.33 -10.71 28.52
C ALA A 572 -11.95 -9.98 29.73
N ASP A 573 -12.06 -10.65 30.88
CA ASP A 573 -12.59 -10.05 32.11
C ASP A 573 -11.62 -9.04 32.76
N GLN A 574 -10.30 -9.30 32.71
CA GLN A 574 -9.29 -8.35 33.20
C GLN A 574 -9.18 -7.06 32.35
N GLU A 575 -9.53 -7.11 31.06
CA GLU A 575 -9.54 -5.94 30.18
C GLU A 575 -10.85 -5.13 30.29
N SER A 576 -11.96 -5.72 30.74
CA SER A 576 -13.21 -4.99 31.04
C SER A 576 -13.24 -4.33 32.43
N GLY A 577 -12.30 -4.67 33.32
CA GLY A 577 -12.26 -4.18 34.71
C GLY A 577 -11.29 -3.03 34.99
N ARG A 578 -10.72 -2.38 33.96
CA ARG A 578 -9.83 -1.21 34.12
C ARG A 578 -10.46 0.05 33.53
N GLU A 579 -11.52 0.53 34.17
CA GLU A 579 -11.86 1.95 34.18
C GLU A 579 -11.89 2.42 35.64
N ASP A 580 -11.26 3.58 35.83
CA ASP A 580 -11.14 4.37 37.06
C ASP A 580 -10.42 3.75 38.25
N ASP A 581 -9.12 4.10 38.36
CA ASP A 581 -8.58 4.71 39.58
C ASP A 581 -7.40 5.61 39.19
N ASN A 582 -7.71 6.89 39.01
CA ASN A 582 -6.71 7.96 39.08
C ASN A 582 -6.40 8.19 40.55
N GLU A 583 -5.22 7.80 41.01
CA GLU A 583 -4.60 8.47 42.15
C GLU A 583 -3.16 8.83 41.80
N VAL A 584 -2.91 10.13 41.93
CA VAL A 584 -1.65 10.82 41.68
C VAL A 584 -0.72 10.46 42.82
N ASP A 585 0.47 9.93 42.51
CA ASP A 585 1.65 10.15 43.32
C ASP A 585 2.89 10.08 42.44
N GLU A 586 3.53 11.25 42.24
CA GLU A 586 4.92 11.32 41.81
C GLU A 586 5.81 10.75 42.93
N PRO A 587 6.89 10.04 42.56
CA PRO A 587 8.17 10.46 43.14
C PRO A 587 9.31 10.48 42.11
N ASP A 588 9.88 11.67 42.03
CA ASP A 588 11.27 12.04 42.26
C ASP A 588 12.43 11.30 41.57
N ILE A 589 13.31 12.14 41.03
CA ILE A 589 14.52 11.81 40.28
C ILE A 589 15.66 11.59 41.27
N SER A 590 16.31 10.42 41.26
CA SER A 590 17.74 10.35 41.59
C SER A 590 18.46 9.14 40.99
N SER A 591 19.54 9.46 40.27
CA SER A 591 20.80 8.73 40.03
C SER A 591 20.89 7.22 40.30
N VAL A 592 21.19 6.42 39.26
CA VAL A 592 22.31 5.43 39.15
C VAL A 592 22.41 5.14 37.63
N GLY A 593 23.50 5.39 36.89
CA GLY A 593 24.83 4.82 37.07
C GLY A 593 24.96 3.53 36.24
N ASP A 594 25.43 3.68 35.01
CA ASP A 594 26.32 2.78 34.24
C ASP A 594 26.17 1.24 34.32
N GLN A 595 26.04 0.61 33.14
CA GLN A 595 26.96 -0.41 32.59
C GLN A 595 26.27 -1.34 31.58
N ARG A 596 26.73 -1.24 30.33
CA ARG A 596 26.48 -2.22 29.27
C ARG A 596 27.53 -3.31 29.36
N GLU A 597 27.15 -4.50 29.79
CA GLU A 597 28.00 -5.69 29.63
C GLU A 597 27.71 -6.39 28.29
N ARG A 598 28.78 -6.59 27.53
CA ARG A 598 28.84 -7.47 26.36
C ARG A 598 28.90 -8.91 26.83
N GLY A 599 28.01 -9.76 26.32
CA GLY A 599 28.15 -11.22 26.38
C GLY A 599 29.01 -11.75 25.21
N PRO A 600 29.75 -12.86 25.42
CA PRO A 600 30.88 -13.26 24.58
C PRO A 600 30.51 -14.11 23.37
N ASP A 601 31.43 -14.15 22.41
CA ASP A 601 31.45 -14.99 21.23
C ASP A 601 31.29 -16.48 21.58
N HIS A 602 30.29 -17.13 20.98
CA HIS A 602 30.24 -18.59 20.90
C HIS A 602 30.39 -19.04 19.44
N GLU A 603 31.59 -19.53 19.19
CA GLU A 603 32.01 -20.31 18.03
C GLU A 603 31.43 -21.73 18.20
N GLU A 604 30.47 -22.15 17.35
CA GLU A 604 30.01 -23.53 17.32
C GLU A 604 30.01 -24.11 15.89
N ALA A 605 30.57 -25.32 15.82
CA ALA A 605 30.99 -26.05 14.64
C ALA A 605 29.82 -26.52 13.75
N ARG A 606 30.06 -26.54 12.42
CA ARG A 606 29.15 -27.09 11.42
C ARG A 606 29.39 -28.59 11.21
N PRO A 607 28.35 -29.45 11.20
CA PRO A 607 28.46 -30.81 10.67
C PRO A 607 28.52 -30.78 9.14
N ALA A 608 29.39 -31.64 8.59
CA ALA A 608 29.53 -31.88 7.16
C ALA A 608 28.35 -32.69 6.60
N ASN A 609 28.07 -32.47 5.30
CA ASN A 609 27.15 -33.19 4.40
C ASN A 609 25.69 -32.70 4.32
N LEU A 610 25.45 -31.79 3.36
CA LEU A 610 24.17 -31.60 2.66
C LEU A 610 24.46 -31.51 1.14
N PRO A 611 23.61 -32.09 0.27
CA PRO A 611 23.83 -32.12 -1.17
C PRO A 611 23.68 -30.73 -1.82
N ASP A 612 24.31 -30.59 -2.99
CA ASP A 612 24.59 -29.35 -3.73
C ASP A 612 23.43 -28.34 -3.78
N ARG A 613 23.70 -27.14 -3.23
CA ARG A 613 22.85 -25.96 -3.40
C ARG A 613 22.95 -25.43 -4.84
N PRO A 614 21.88 -24.85 -5.41
CA PRO A 614 21.92 -24.23 -6.73
C PRO A 614 23.03 -23.19 -6.79
N ARG A 615 23.88 -23.30 -7.83
CA ARG A 615 25.09 -22.50 -8.07
C ARG A 615 24.89 -21.02 -7.69
N ARG A 616 25.66 -20.56 -6.68
CA ARG A 616 25.79 -19.15 -6.33
C ARG A 616 26.11 -18.35 -7.60
N ARG A 617 25.32 -17.33 -7.92
CA ARG A 617 25.63 -16.37 -8.99
C ARG A 617 26.71 -15.40 -8.48
N GLY A 618 27.96 -15.86 -8.43
CA GLY A 618 29.10 -15.09 -7.93
C GLY A 618 30.09 -15.97 -7.19
N GLY A 619 31.38 -15.68 -7.30
CA GLY A 619 32.40 -16.38 -6.51
C GLY A 619 32.46 -15.85 -5.07
N SER A 620 33.41 -16.36 -4.29
CA SER A 620 33.52 -16.11 -2.85
C SER A 620 34.51 -15.02 -2.47
N ILE A 621 35.29 -14.49 -3.42
CA ILE A 621 36.38 -13.55 -3.15
C ILE A 621 35.84 -12.12 -3.09
N ASP A 622 36.09 -11.40 -1.99
CA ASP A 622 35.82 -9.96 -1.84
C ASP A 622 37.15 -9.22 -1.59
N ALA A 623 37.14 -7.90 -1.65
CA ALA A 623 38.26 -7.02 -1.28
C ALA A 623 37.94 -6.38 0.09
N PRO A 624 38.49 -6.88 1.21
CA PRO A 624 38.18 -6.38 2.55
C PRO A 624 38.42 -4.87 2.71
N SER A 625 39.45 -4.35 2.03
CA SER A 625 39.82 -2.92 2.04
C SER A 625 38.75 -2.00 1.46
N ARG A 626 37.75 -2.54 0.73
CA ARG A 626 36.59 -1.78 0.26
C ARG A 626 35.76 -1.18 1.40
N SER A 627 35.80 -1.80 2.59
CA SER A 627 35.12 -1.27 3.78
C SER A 627 35.69 0.08 4.22
N ASN A 628 36.99 0.33 3.98
CA ASN A 628 37.69 1.55 4.35
C ASN A 628 37.22 2.77 3.54
N LEU A 629 36.67 2.58 2.34
CA LEU A 629 36.09 3.65 1.51
C LEU A 629 34.78 4.25 2.06
N ARG A 630 34.21 3.69 3.15
CA ARG A 630 32.98 4.19 3.77
C ARG A 630 33.17 5.44 4.63
N ASN A 631 34.40 5.76 5.01
CA ASN A 631 34.69 6.95 5.80
C ASN A 631 34.46 8.23 4.97
N LYS A 632 33.61 9.13 5.47
CA LYS A 632 33.20 10.38 4.77
C LYS A 632 34.27 11.48 4.85
N GLU A 633 35.26 11.34 5.72
CA GLU A 633 36.32 12.34 5.95
C GLU A 633 37.59 12.08 5.13
N LEU A 634 37.60 11.06 4.27
CA LEU A 634 38.77 10.74 3.43
C LEU A 634 39.08 11.84 2.41
N THR A 635 40.34 12.28 2.38
CA THR A 635 40.85 13.16 1.33
C THR A 635 40.95 12.40 -0.01
N GLY A 636 41.12 13.12 -1.13
CA GLY A 636 41.36 12.49 -2.44
C GLY A 636 42.62 11.62 -2.46
N ALA A 637 43.67 12.06 -1.75
CA ALA A 637 44.93 11.33 -1.60
C ALA A 637 44.79 10.03 -0.78
N ASP A 638 44.02 10.05 0.31
CA ASP A 638 43.74 8.83 1.06
C ASP A 638 42.86 7.85 0.26
N ARG A 639 41.91 8.41 -0.51
CA ARG A 639 41.00 7.62 -1.33
C ARG A 639 41.71 6.88 -2.46
N ILE A 640 42.67 7.52 -3.14
CA ILE A 640 43.42 6.86 -4.22
C ILE A 640 44.37 5.78 -3.68
N LYS A 641 44.98 5.97 -2.50
CA LYS A 641 45.79 4.93 -1.82
C LYS A 641 44.96 3.68 -1.52
N ILE A 642 43.78 3.83 -0.91
CA ILE A 642 42.88 2.70 -0.64
C ILE A 642 42.46 1.98 -1.93
N LEU A 643 42.24 2.72 -3.02
CA LEU A 643 41.89 2.12 -4.31
C LEU A 643 43.06 1.35 -4.94
N LEU A 644 44.30 1.82 -4.77
CA LEU A 644 45.50 1.09 -5.20
C LEU A 644 45.67 -0.21 -4.41
N ASP A 645 45.41 -0.20 -3.10
CA ASP A 645 45.46 -1.41 -2.28
C ASP A 645 44.39 -2.42 -2.69
N ILE A 646 43.16 -1.96 -2.97
CA ILE A 646 42.09 -2.82 -3.51
C ILE A 646 42.46 -3.36 -4.90
N ALA A 647 43.14 -2.57 -5.74
CA ALA A 647 43.58 -3.04 -7.05
C ALA A 647 44.63 -4.17 -6.93
N LYS A 648 45.54 -4.07 -5.96
CA LYS A 648 46.51 -5.13 -5.63
C LYS A 648 45.84 -6.38 -5.06
N GLU A 649 44.87 -6.23 -4.15
CA GLU A 649 44.09 -7.36 -3.61
C GLU A 649 43.36 -8.16 -4.70
N LEU A 650 42.97 -7.49 -5.79
CA LEU A 650 42.22 -8.07 -6.90
C LEU A 650 43.10 -8.41 -8.11
N GLU A 651 44.42 -8.25 -8.01
CA GLU A 651 45.36 -8.56 -9.08
C GLU A 651 45.37 -10.07 -9.34
N GLY A 652 45.24 -10.47 -10.61
CA GLY A 652 45.20 -11.89 -11.01
C GLY A 652 43.90 -12.64 -10.67
N VAL A 653 42.92 -12.01 -10.01
CA VAL A 653 41.63 -12.66 -9.69
C VAL A 653 40.65 -12.52 -10.86
N GLU A 654 40.12 -13.65 -11.34
CA GLU A 654 39.13 -13.62 -12.43
C GLU A 654 37.78 -13.07 -11.94
N THR A 655 37.14 -12.22 -12.76
CA THR A 655 35.86 -11.56 -12.45
C THR A 655 34.74 -12.52 -11.99
N ARG A 656 34.76 -13.78 -12.45
CA ARG A 656 33.79 -14.82 -12.05
C ARG A 656 33.98 -15.31 -10.61
N GLN A 657 35.19 -15.22 -10.07
CA GLN A 657 35.56 -15.64 -8.71
C GLN A 657 35.22 -14.59 -7.65
N LEU A 658 34.94 -13.36 -8.08
CA LEU A 658 34.52 -12.27 -7.19
C LEU A 658 33.05 -12.42 -6.75
N THR A 659 32.77 -11.97 -5.53
CA THR A 659 31.39 -11.74 -5.06
C THR A 659 30.69 -10.73 -5.96
N GLU A 660 29.36 -10.80 -6.05
CA GLU A 660 28.58 -9.89 -6.90
C GLU A 660 28.81 -8.41 -6.54
N ALA A 661 28.91 -8.11 -5.24
CA ALA A 661 29.16 -6.75 -4.76
C ALA A 661 30.58 -6.26 -5.12
N CYS A 662 31.60 -7.11 -5.00
CA CYS A 662 32.97 -6.79 -5.37
C CYS A 662 33.11 -6.60 -6.89
N ARG A 663 32.49 -7.50 -7.68
CA ARG A 663 32.45 -7.41 -9.14
C ARG A 663 31.84 -6.09 -9.61
N ASN A 664 30.68 -5.72 -9.06
CA ASN A 664 30.01 -4.47 -9.41
C ASN A 664 30.88 -3.26 -9.05
N PHE A 665 31.53 -3.27 -7.88
CA PHE A 665 32.47 -2.21 -7.49
C PHE A 665 33.66 -2.11 -8.44
N LYS A 666 34.29 -3.25 -8.78
CA LYS A 666 35.43 -3.32 -9.69
C LYS A 666 35.10 -2.68 -11.03
N VAL A 667 34.01 -3.10 -11.67
CA VAL A 667 33.61 -2.63 -13.00
C VAL A 667 33.18 -1.16 -13.00
N THR A 668 32.44 -0.71 -11.98
CA THR A 668 31.81 0.62 -12.00
C THR A 668 32.70 1.73 -11.41
N SER A 669 33.60 1.39 -10.50
CA SER A 669 34.38 2.34 -9.73
C SER A 669 35.89 2.13 -9.93
N LEU A 670 36.40 0.91 -9.70
CA LEU A 670 37.84 0.66 -9.70
C LEU A 670 38.45 0.73 -11.10
N ASP A 671 37.91 0.00 -12.08
CA ASP A 671 38.46 -0.10 -13.43
C ASP A 671 38.51 1.26 -14.15
N PRO A 672 37.49 2.14 -14.08
CA PRO A 672 37.59 3.48 -14.66
C PRO A 672 38.69 4.35 -14.03
N ILE A 673 38.91 4.23 -12.72
CA ILE A 673 39.91 5.00 -11.99
C ILE A 673 41.31 4.50 -12.33
N MET A 674 41.54 3.18 -12.23
CA MET A 674 42.82 2.56 -12.58
C MET A 674 43.15 2.74 -14.06
N GLY A 675 42.14 2.64 -14.94
CA GLY A 675 42.31 2.93 -16.37
C GLY A 675 42.69 4.39 -16.62
N CYS A 676 42.08 5.35 -15.93
CA CYS A 676 42.47 6.75 -16.06
C CYS A 676 43.87 7.01 -15.50
N LEU A 677 44.22 6.42 -14.34
CA LEU A 677 45.53 6.55 -13.73
C LEU A 677 46.63 6.00 -14.65
N ASN A 678 46.44 4.79 -15.16
CA ASN A 678 47.45 4.13 -15.99
C ASN A 678 47.52 4.70 -17.41
N ASN A 679 46.38 4.93 -18.06
CA ASN A 679 46.36 5.31 -19.47
C ASN A 679 46.47 6.82 -19.71
N HIS A 680 46.07 7.66 -18.74
CA HIS A 680 46.02 9.11 -18.92
C HIS A 680 46.92 9.90 -17.97
N CYS A 681 47.29 9.30 -16.83
CA CYS A 681 48.19 9.90 -15.86
C CYS A 681 49.53 9.14 -15.78
N ASN A 682 49.82 8.21 -16.71
CA ASN A 682 51.05 7.42 -16.75
C ASN A 682 51.39 6.69 -15.44
N GLY A 683 50.39 6.33 -14.63
CA GLY A 683 50.58 5.72 -13.32
C GLY A 683 50.95 6.72 -12.21
N ASP A 684 51.06 8.00 -12.53
CA ASP A 684 51.41 9.07 -11.58
C ASP A 684 50.16 9.52 -10.79
N VAL A 685 50.21 9.28 -9.48
CA VAL A 685 49.14 9.60 -8.54
C VAL A 685 49.01 11.11 -8.34
N ASP A 686 50.10 11.87 -8.38
CA ASP A 686 50.08 13.31 -8.18
C ASP A 686 49.44 13.99 -9.41
N MET A 687 49.78 13.55 -10.63
CA MET A 687 49.09 14.00 -11.85
C MET A 687 47.59 13.66 -11.85
N PHE A 688 47.22 12.49 -11.31
CA PHE A 688 45.81 12.12 -11.18
C PHE A 688 45.07 13.02 -10.18
N LEU A 689 45.71 13.33 -9.05
CA LEU A 689 45.13 14.18 -8.01
C LEU A 689 45.05 15.65 -8.45
N GLU A 690 46.04 16.18 -9.18
CA GLU A 690 45.94 17.52 -9.77
C GLU A 690 44.70 17.66 -10.67
N LYS A 691 44.38 16.62 -11.42
CA LYS A 691 43.28 16.65 -12.38
C LYS A 691 41.90 16.41 -11.76
N TRP A 692 41.81 15.55 -10.74
CA TRP A 692 40.52 15.03 -10.26
C TRP A 692 40.25 15.27 -8.78
N ASN A 693 41.18 15.81 -7.99
CA ASN A 693 40.93 16.06 -6.57
C ASN A 693 40.02 17.30 -6.36
N PRO A 694 38.90 17.21 -5.61
CA PRO A 694 38.32 16.01 -4.99
C PRO A 694 37.45 15.19 -5.96
N PHE A 695 37.62 13.87 -5.96
CA PHE A 695 36.78 12.94 -6.75
C PHE A 695 35.95 11.98 -5.89
N GLN A 696 34.82 11.54 -6.45
CA GLN A 696 33.97 10.50 -5.88
C GLN A 696 34.15 9.19 -6.65
N HIS A 697 34.72 8.16 -6.01
CA HIS A 697 35.01 6.88 -6.66
C HIS A 697 33.77 6.21 -7.27
N SER A 698 32.62 6.29 -6.59
CA SER A 698 31.35 5.69 -7.03
C SER A 698 30.70 6.35 -8.25
N ARG A 699 31.18 7.54 -8.64
CA ARG A 699 30.67 8.31 -9.79
C ARG A 699 31.74 8.61 -10.83
N PHE A 700 32.99 8.20 -10.59
CA PHE A 700 34.12 8.56 -11.42
C PHE A 700 33.90 8.17 -12.90
N GLY A 701 33.53 6.91 -13.17
CA GLY A 701 33.26 6.43 -14.53
C GLY A 701 32.07 7.10 -15.25
N THR A 702 31.22 7.85 -14.53
CA THR A 702 30.05 8.53 -15.11
C THR A 702 30.20 10.04 -15.21
N LYS A 703 31.01 10.67 -14.36
CA LYS A 703 31.16 12.14 -14.29
C LYS A 703 32.57 12.65 -14.61
N CYS A 704 33.55 11.77 -14.51
CA CYS A 704 34.96 12.05 -14.75
C CYS A 704 35.37 11.23 -15.98
N CYS A 705 36.38 10.37 -15.85
CA CYS A 705 36.89 9.57 -16.94
C CYS A 705 36.39 8.12 -16.89
N LYS A 706 36.16 7.51 -18.06
CA LYS A 706 35.85 6.08 -18.20
C LYS A 706 37.09 5.17 -18.14
N GLY A 707 38.30 5.72 -18.23
CA GLY A 707 39.58 5.00 -18.19
C GLY A 707 39.90 4.16 -19.44
N THR A 708 38.95 3.95 -20.35
CA THR A 708 39.09 3.13 -21.56
C THR A 708 39.19 3.91 -22.87
N LEU A 709 38.98 5.24 -22.84
CA LEU A 709 38.99 6.09 -24.03
C LEU A 709 40.41 6.62 -24.32
N PRO A 710 40.76 6.95 -25.58
CA PRO A 710 42.09 7.47 -25.93
C PRO A 710 42.41 8.83 -25.31
N VAL A 711 41.38 9.62 -25.00
CA VAL A 711 41.51 10.97 -24.44
C VAL A 711 40.84 11.03 -23.08
N CYS A 712 41.49 11.73 -22.16
CA CYS A 712 41.00 11.95 -20.81
C CYS A 712 39.93 13.07 -20.78
N SER A 713 38.70 12.73 -21.17
CA SER A 713 37.55 13.64 -21.22
C SER A 713 36.48 13.30 -20.17
N SER A 714 35.80 14.31 -19.63
CA SER A 714 34.61 14.13 -18.79
C SER A 714 33.48 13.47 -19.58
N GLY A 715 32.94 12.35 -19.09
CA GLY A 715 31.75 11.74 -19.67
C GLY A 715 30.56 12.70 -19.63
N ASN A 716 29.98 13.01 -20.78
CA ASN A 716 28.70 13.74 -20.91
C ASN A 716 27.57 13.02 -20.17
#